data_AF-A0A2H3SZ13-F1
#
_entry.id   AF-A0A2H3SZ13-F1
#
_cell.length_a   1.000
_cell.length_b   1.000
_cell.length_c   1.000
_cell.angle_alpha   90.00
_cell.angle_beta   90.00
_cell.angle_gamma   90.00
#
_symmetry.space_group_name_H-M   'P 1'
#
loop_
_entity.id
_entity.type
_entity.pdbx_description
1 polymer ?
#
loop_
_entity_poly.entity_id
_entity_poly.type
_entity_poly.pdbx_seq_one_letter_code
_entity_poly.pdbx_strand_id
1 'polypeptide(L)'
;MSTPSRVHDLMIVFDAITGGSVGVTALKEAIPDIINFVALADCFERIGVLAYRNYTSDNVIQWSGWCSPFSATSTPSQDDILNFVKALETPDDSEYKSNPASKAALAKAYQEMRAGQNATILLLYTHAPPMFEHTSGRSEASSGYYKFEQLQLLLEYEVTGQFFRDWVTGAHILTGNGFHTKRAVVLSFGSNFNISNWSPYLYLSTMTGGGFYLTTYSGRVISRLTIGLLLVWMRADGNIDIPESSKVAFKRDLTTHTVSEADIERSCGRYSDNLEKKPILLLGHAAASVSDMTVKYIDGDEDYKNVIVEHLDRIINTNVSVIAIHPFYGQLWRAVCSDQTGNNNNIKRSLLGKFRAQVSQIPDARDKKQAQTWLEESYTFFHEINEEISALPANRQFPLVCVDPDTIDLQGNQYDAALTRAQLLNIWKSCDMDILGRLGNVLIRMHYVQQEKDMPAIVPGTQLTDRPASLLAAFATSRGIIPLMDAALHQLVAFRYKWITTENPETWRFEYLSLLLEADRVLEKRRSLQPDQESILRGEDRKLFQTLVDYQKLEKSLTVKLSVKTGWCPSNAEAAVIHADICQRCNRRRSVTVMTSYRICRYCSAGRNPIDAPEDHDDSTPVLWTECGSCQAQYVVDDDDKEKPPECFYCESGSAAPTVQCSECLSRIIWPKEIDLKDVDPSNFQCCACVLGVSTIKSRETTVGDLVKHNISNFLRNDDNVVKSPLKRESLFHITRDCELVHFSSKAEVMPDSNSPLELDGKFIHNQTELKMKLRDIILPQEIKNCAHCLEENSSLQSVCTDTTCVTVMCTSAFFVEAPCLRYAYR
;
A
#
# COMPACT_ATOMS: atom_id res chain seq x y z
N MET A 1 45.93 21.07 -2.66
CA MET A 1 45.98 22.55 -2.58
C MET A 1 45.39 22.96 -1.24
N SER A 2 46.09 23.82 -0.52
CA SER A 2 45.81 24.24 0.85
C SER A 2 44.65 25.23 0.95
N THR A 3 43.60 24.86 1.68
CA THR A 3 42.86 25.78 2.57
C THR A 3 42.23 25.00 3.72
N PRO A 4 42.84 24.93 4.92
CA PRO A 4 42.07 24.75 6.14
C PRO A 4 41.43 26.09 6.55
N SER A 5 40.11 26.02 6.74
CA SER A 5 39.34 26.65 7.81
C SER A 5 39.34 28.20 7.96
N ARG A 6 38.30 28.86 7.42
CA ARG A 6 37.72 30.00 8.12
C ARG A 6 36.62 29.47 9.03
N VAL A 7 37.00 28.98 10.21
CA VAL A 7 36.00 28.62 11.21
C VAL A 7 35.47 29.91 11.82
N HIS A 8 34.17 30.15 11.70
CA HIS A 8 33.51 31.32 12.26
C HIS A 8 32.90 30.97 13.63
N ASP A 9 32.68 31.97 14.48
CA ASP A 9 31.86 31.79 15.67
C ASP A 9 30.39 32.11 15.33
N LEU A 10 29.43 31.36 15.86
CA LEU A 10 28.00 31.65 15.71
C LEU A 10 27.39 32.03 17.06
N MET A 11 26.84 33.24 17.14
CA MET A 11 26.10 33.69 18.32
C MET A 11 24.64 33.92 17.96
N ILE A 12 23.74 33.25 18.68
CA ILE A 12 22.31 33.49 18.60
C ILE A 12 21.97 34.53 19.66
N VAL A 13 21.61 35.74 19.24
CA VAL A 13 21.12 36.79 20.12
C VAL A 13 19.61 36.84 19.95
N PHE A 14 18.87 36.45 20.97
CA PHE A 14 17.42 36.45 20.87
C PHE A 14 16.79 37.21 22.04
N ASP A 15 15.69 37.85 21.73
CA ASP A 15 14.92 38.64 22.65
C ASP A 15 13.90 37.74 23.37
N ALA A 16 14.10 37.52 24.65
CA ALA A 16 13.34 36.60 25.50
C ALA A 16 12.00 37.16 25.98
N ILE A 17 11.56 38.30 25.42
CA ILE A 17 10.22 38.90 25.62
C ILE A 17 9.42 38.92 24.29
N THR A 18 10.00 38.34 23.23
CA THR A 18 9.50 38.45 21.86
C THR A 18 8.12 37.88 21.61
N GLY A 19 7.12 38.76 21.42
CA GLY A 19 5.79 38.41 20.89
C GLY A 19 4.85 37.74 21.90
N GLY A 20 5.08 37.97 23.20
CA GLY A 20 4.43 37.22 24.26
C GLY A 20 4.88 35.75 24.27
N SER A 21 4.13 34.89 24.94
CA SER A 21 4.46 33.46 25.07
C SER A 21 4.70 32.73 23.74
N VAL A 22 4.09 33.17 22.63
CA VAL A 22 4.12 32.47 21.33
C VAL A 22 5.47 32.61 20.61
N GLY A 23 6.07 33.80 20.56
CA GLY A 23 7.33 34.02 19.83
C GLY A 23 8.54 33.43 20.54
N VAL A 24 8.56 33.49 21.88
CA VAL A 24 9.59 32.82 22.69
C VAL A 24 9.45 31.31 22.64
N THR A 25 8.22 30.76 22.65
CA THR A 25 7.99 29.32 22.45
C THR A 25 8.52 28.87 21.09
N ALA A 26 8.20 29.61 20.02
CA ALA A 26 8.69 29.33 18.67
C ALA A 26 10.23 29.33 18.59
N LEU A 27 10.91 30.29 19.23
CA LEU A 27 12.37 30.32 19.25
C LEU A 27 12.97 29.18 20.08
N LYS A 28 12.36 28.82 21.22
CA LYS A 28 12.79 27.67 22.04
C LYS A 28 12.63 26.34 21.30
N GLU A 29 11.67 26.24 20.38
CA GLU A 29 11.52 25.09 19.48
C GLU A 29 12.56 25.09 18.35
N ALA A 30 12.90 26.26 17.78
CA ALA A 30 13.80 26.36 16.63
C ALA A 30 15.29 26.32 16.96
N ILE A 31 15.72 26.92 18.08
CA ILE A 31 17.13 27.01 18.47
C ILE A 31 17.78 25.62 18.60
N PRO A 32 17.11 24.59 19.17
CA PRO A 32 17.65 23.24 19.18
C PRO A 32 18.01 22.69 17.79
N ASP A 33 17.16 22.91 16.78
CA ASP A 33 17.43 22.46 15.42
C ASP A 33 18.65 23.20 14.82
N ILE A 34 18.79 24.50 15.11
CA ILE A 34 19.92 25.31 14.66
C ILE A 34 21.23 24.84 15.33
N ILE A 35 21.20 24.55 16.63
CA ILE A 35 22.36 24.04 17.37
C ILE A 35 22.80 22.68 16.80
N ASN A 36 21.84 21.77 16.57
CA ASN A 36 22.13 20.46 15.99
C ASN A 36 22.70 20.58 14.56
N PHE A 37 22.16 21.50 13.75
CA PHE A 37 22.68 21.78 12.41
C PHE A 37 24.14 22.25 12.45
N VAL A 38 24.43 23.18 13.34
CA VAL A 38 25.78 23.78 13.49
C VAL A 38 26.79 22.74 13.95
N ALA A 39 26.37 21.80 14.82
CA ALA A 39 27.21 20.69 15.22
C ALA A 39 27.56 19.73 14.09
N LEU A 40 26.74 19.65 13.03
CA LEU A 40 26.98 18.79 11.88
C LEU A 40 27.75 19.47 10.74
N ALA A 41 27.58 20.78 10.58
CA ALA A 41 28.03 21.50 9.40
C ALA A 41 29.55 21.78 9.33
N ASP A 42 30.31 21.53 10.41
CA ASP A 42 31.79 21.67 10.50
C ASP A 42 32.35 23.02 10.04
N CYS A 43 31.53 24.07 10.13
CA CYS A 43 31.85 25.42 9.67
C CYS A 43 31.98 26.45 10.81
N PHE A 44 31.57 26.06 12.02
CA PHE A 44 31.57 26.91 13.20
C PHE A 44 32.45 26.33 14.30
N GLU A 45 33.28 27.18 14.90
CA GLU A 45 34.23 26.75 15.93
C GLU A 45 33.50 26.65 17.25
N ARG A 46 32.64 27.64 17.48
CA ARG A 46 31.85 27.75 18.69
C ARG A 46 30.46 28.29 18.38
N ILE A 47 29.52 27.82 19.18
CA ILE A 47 28.15 28.32 19.21
C ILE A 47 27.81 28.80 20.62
N GLY A 48 27.04 29.88 20.72
CA GLY A 48 26.48 30.31 21.99
C GLY A 48 25.18 31.07 21.82
N VAL A 49 24.39 31.12 22.89
CA VAL A 49 23.06 31.73 22.93
C VAL A 49 23.06 32.85 23.98
N LEU A 50 22.73 34.06 23.54
CA LEU A 50 22.55 35.24 24.37
C LEU A 50 21.07 35.62 24.37
N ALA A 51 20.46 35.58 25.54
CA ALA A 51 19.11 36.03 25.77
C ALA A 51 19.14 37.47 26.31
N TYR A 52 18.31 38.36 25.75
CA TYR A 52 18.07 39.67 26.35
C TYR A 52 16.60 39.92 26.61
N ARG A 53 16.32 40.78 27.59
CA ARG A 53 14.98 41.14 28.06
C ARG A 53 14.83 42.67 28.13
N ASN A 54 13.72 43.11 28.67
CA ASN A 54 13.45 44.49 29.02
C ASN A 54 14.19 44.86 30.31
N TYR A 55 14.56 46.12 30.47
CA TYR A 55 15.24 46.60 31.68
C TYR A 55 14.39 46.51 32.97
N THR A 56 13.10 46.21 32.84
CA THR A 56 12.18 45.98 33.98
C THR A 56 12.13 44.52 34.42
N SER A 57 12.82 43.61 33.73
CA SER A 57 12.87 42.19 34.05
C SER A 57 14.10 41.85 34.89
N ASP A 58 13.98 40.83 35.73
CA ASP A 58 15.15 40.20 36.34
C ASP A 58 15.99 39.51 35.26
N ASN A 59 17.31 39.47 35.46
CA ASN A 59 18.27 38.87 34.53
C ASN A 59 18.13 39.43 33.10
N VAL A 60 18.33 40.75 32.97
CA VAL A 60 18.19 41.50 31.70
C VAL A 60 18.98 40.87 30.57
N ILE A 61 20.21 40.42 30.84
CA ILE A 61 21.06 39.67 29.90
C ILE A 61 21.41 38.31 30.52
N GLN A 62 21.27 37.23 29.75
CA GLN A 62 21.76 35.89 30.11
C GLN A 62 22.57 35.33 28.95
N TRP A 63 23.68 34.67 29.27
CA TRP A 63 24.62 34.13 28.29
C TRP A 63 24.88 32.66 28.59
N SER A 64 24.75 31.80 27.58
CA SER A 64 24.99 30.36 27.73
C SER A 64 26.46 30.00 27.93
N GLY A 65 27.38 30.89 27.56
CA GLY A 65 28.77 30.52 27.28
C GLY A 65 28.95 29.99 25.86
N TRP A 66 30.22 29.86 25.45
CA TRP A 66 30.59 29.29 24.16
C TRP A 66 30.75 27.76 24.27
N CYS A 67 29.98 27.00 23.49
CA CYS A 67 30.20 25.57 23.28
C CYS A 67 31.00 25.35 22.02
N SER A 68 31.95 24.41 22.05
CA SER A 68 32.67 23.94 20.85
C SER A 68 32.04 22.62 20.42
N PRO A 69 31.15 22.60 19.41
CA PRO A 69 30.28 21.44 19.17
C PRO A 69 31.03 20.15 18.79
N PHE A 70 32.28 20.25 18.33
CA PHE A 70 33.13 19.11 17.96
C PHE A 70 34.01 18.59 19.12
N SER A 71 33.98 19.23 20.29
CA SER A 71 34.80 18.85 21.43
C SER A 71 33.93 18.20 22.51
N ALA A 72 34.09 16.89 22.71
CA ALA A 72 33.41 16.14 23.76
C ALA A 72 33.73 16.64 25.19
N THR A 73 34.77 17.48 25.34
CA THR A 73 35.18 18.07 26.62
C THR A 73 34.83 19.56 26.74
N SER A 74 34.02 20.12 25.83
CA SER A 74 33.68 21.54 25.92
C SER A 74 32.77 21.82 27.12
N THR A 75 33.09 22.87 27.88
CA THR A 75 32.23 23.39 28.95
C THR A 75 31.90 24.85 28.66
N PRO A 76 30.63 25.21 28.43
CA PRO A 76 29.43 24.36 28.37
C PRO A 76 29.44 23.33 27.21
N SER A 77 28.79 22.19 27.43
CA SER A 77 28.50 21.18 26.39
C SER A 77 27.31 21.61 25.52
N GLN A 78 27.08 20.90 24.42
CA GLN A 78 25.88 21.12 23.59
C GLN A 78 24.58 20.92 24.39
N ASP A 79 24.55 19.93 25.27
CA ASP A 79 23.39 19.68 26.14
C ASP A 79 23.20 20.77 27.18
N ASP A 80 24.29 21.38 27.69
CA ASP A 80 24.20 22.52 28.59
C ASP A 80 23.56 23.73 27.91
N ILE A 81 23.94 24.03 26.66
CA ILE A 81 23.29 25.11 25.89
C ILE A 81 21.83 24.79 25.62
N LEU A 82 21.49 23.55 25.29
CA LEU A 82 20.11 23.15 25.03
C LEU A 82 19.25 23.21 26.30
N ASN A 83 19.81 22.84 27.44
CA ASN A 83 19.17 22.97 28.74
C ASN A 83 19.02 24.44 29.14
N PHE A 84 20.04 25.27 28.89
CA PHE A 84 19.96 26.72 29.05
C PHE A 84 18.78 27.28 28.25
N VAL A 85 18.67 26.93 26.96
CA VAL A 85 17.57 27.39 26.10
C VAL A 85 16.21 26.94 26.63
N LYS A 86 16.08 25.68 27.06
CA LYS A 86 14.84 25.14 27.64
C LYS A 86 14.45 25.83 28.95
N ALA A 87 15.43 26.21 29.76
CA ALA A 87 15.23 26.85 31.06
C ALA A 87 14.89 28.35 30.98
N LEU A 88 14.97 28.98 29.79
CA LEU A 88 14.60 30.38 29.63
C LEU A 88 13.12 30.61 29.94
N GLU A 89 12.84 31.48 30.90
CA GLU A 89 11.50 31.88 31.28
C GLU A 89 11.08 33.17 30.56
N THR A 90 9.79 33.22 30.18
CA THR A 90 9.10 34.42 29.72
C THR A 90 8.54 35.17 30.95
N PRO A 91 8.89 36.45 31.16
CA PRO A 91 8.28 37.25 32.22
C PRO A 91 6.76 37.37 32.07
N ASP A 92 6.05 37.57 33.19
CA ASP A 92 4.58 37.75 33.19
C ASP A 92 4.15 39.04 32.45
N ASP A 93 3.22 38.88 31.51
CA ASP A 93 2.86 39.81 30.42
C ASP A 93 1.97 41.00 30.85
N SER A 94 1.82 41.31 32.15
CA SER A 94 0.75 42.21 32.63
C SER A 94 1.04 43.71 32.54
N GLU A 95 2.26 44.15 32.24
CA GLU A 95 2.59 45.56 32.00
C GLU A 95 3.55 45.71 30.79
N TYR A 96 3.01 45.69 29.58
CA TYR A 96 3.79 45.91 28.37
C TYR A 96 4.32 47.36 28.30
N LYS A 97 5.56 47.58 28.73
CA LYS A 97 6.34 48.82 28.47
C LYS A 97 7.50 48.43 27.55
N SER A 98 7.53 48.97 26.34
CA SER A 98 8.53 48.64 25.31
C SER A 98 9.89 49.29 25.61
N ASN A 99 10.76 48.59 26.34
CA ASN A 99 12.13 49.02 26.68
C ASN A 99 13.18 47.89 26.50
N PRO A 100 13.33 47.34 25.28
CA PRO A 100 14.22 46.21 25.01
C PRO A 100 15.69 46.58 25.21
N ALA A 101 16.45 45.70 25.88
CA ALA A 101 17.87 45.89 26.15
C ALA A 101 18.79 45.50 24.97
N SER A 102 18.37 45.76 23.73
CA SER A 102 19.11 45.36 22.53
C SER A 102 20.53 45.96 22.47
N LYS A 103 20.72 47.20 22.97
CA LYS A 103 22.05 47.83 23.03
C LYS A 103 22.97 47.12 24.03
N ALA A 104 22.46 46.76 25.21
CA ALA A 104 23.20 45.98 26.19
C ALA A 104 23.53 44.57 25.68
N ALA A 105 22.60 43.94 24.97
CA ALA A 105 22.81 42.65 24.32
C ALA A 105 23.98 42.69 23.32
N LEU A 106 24.04 43.73 22.48
CA LEU A 106 25.15 43.91 21.53
C LEU A 106 26.47 44.26 22.24
N ALA A 107 26.43 45.04 23.32
CA ALA A 107 27.61 45.31 24.14
C ALA A 107 28.18 44.03 24.76
N LYS A 108 27.32 43.20 25.35
CA LYS A 108 27.71 41.90 25.90
C LYS A 108 28.22 40.96 24.81
N ALA A 109 27.52 40.87 23.67
CA ALA A 109 27.97 40.08 22.53
C ALA A 109 29.38 40.48 22.10
N TYR A 110 29.65 41.79 21.97
CA TYR A 110 30.96 42.31 21.62
C TYR A 110 32.05 42.00 22.65
N GLN A 111 31.72 41.97 23.95
CA GLN A 111 32.67 41.52 24.98
C GLN A 111 33.08 40.06 24.77
N GLU A 112 32.12 39.18 24.46
CA GLU A 112 32.31 37.73 24.31
C GLU A 112 32.91 37.32 22.95
N MET A 113 32.83 38.19 21.94
CA MET A 113 33.48 37.99 20.65
C MET A 113 35.01 37.98 20.78
N ARG A 114 35.66 37.14 19.98
CA ARG A 114 37.13 37.12 19.89
C ARG A 114 37.63 38.25 18.98
N ALA A 115 38.84 38.72 19.27
CA ALA A 115 39.60 39.57 18.36
C ALA A 115 40.27 38.70 17.30
N GLY A 116 40.26 39.12 16.02
CA GLY A 116 40.90 38.36 14.95
C GLY A 116 40.34 38.64 13.56
N GLN A 117 40.83 37.88 12.59
CA GLN A 117 40.45 38.03 11.18
C GLN A 117 39.08 37.41 10.83
N ASN A 118 38.59 36.47 11.65
CA ASN A 118 37.32 35.79 11.42
C ASN A 118 36.17 36.57 12.07
N ALA A 119 35.10 36.82 11.31
CA ALA A 119 33.93 37.49 11.82
C ALA A 119 33.03 36.53 12.62
N THR A 120 32.47 36.98 13.74
CA THR A 120 31.38 36.27 14.42
C THR A 120 30.07 36.50 13.66
N ILE A 121 29.32 35.46 13.35
CA ILE A 121 27.96 35.61 12.82
C ILE A 121 27.03 35.80 14.00
N LEU A 122 26.27 36.90 13.98
CA LEU A 122 25.21 37.15 14.93
C LEU A 122 23.85 36.91 14.27
N LEU A 123 23.07 35.99 14.82
CA LEU A 123 21.66 35.79 14.48
C LEU A 123 20.82 36.56 15.50
N LEU A 124 20.33 37.73 15.12
CA LEU A 124 19.64 38.66 16.01
C LEU A 124 18.11 38.59 15.82
N TYR A 125 17.40 37.92 16.72
CA TYR A 125 15.93 37.86 16.73
C TYR A 125 15.35 38.91 17.67
N THR A 126 14.42 39.72 17.17
CA THR A 126 13.91 40.88 17.90
C THR A 126 12.41 41.11 17.67
N HIS A 127 11.65 41.46 18.73
CA HIS A 127 10.24 41.87 18.61
C HIS A 127 10.00 43.38 18.71
N ALA A 128 11.02 44.16 19.03
CA ALA A 128 10.87 45.57 19.29
C ALA A 128 12.07 46.39 18.79
N PRO A 129 11.83 47.64 18.32
CA PRO A 129 12.90 48.56 17.96
C PRO A 129 13.83 48.83 19.15
N PRO A 130 15.13 49.12 18.92
CA PRO A 130 16.02 49.55 19.98
C PRO A 130 15.57 50.91 20.56
N MET A 131 16.02 51.23 21.76
CA MET A 131 15.67 52.51 22.40
C MET A 131 16.50 53.68 21.84
N PHE A 132 15.80 54.75 21.44
CA PHE A 132 16.40 56.03 21.05
C PHE A 132 15.91 57.19 21.90
N GLU A 133 16.74 58.23 21.98
CA GLU A 133 16.44 59.47 22.69
C GLU A 133 15.18 60.16 22.16
N HIS A 134 15.01 60.26 20.83
CA HIS A 134 13.86 60.95 20.22
C HIS A 134 12.55 60.16 20.33
N THR A 135 12.60 58.82 20.37
CA THR A 135 11.43 57.97 20.68
C THR A 135 11.04 58.04 22.16
N SER A 136 12.01 58.35 23.03
CA SER A 136 11.81 58.46 24.48
C SER A 136 11.03 59.71 24.92
N GLY A 137 10.87 60.69 24.03
CA GLY A 137 10.16 61.96 24.29
C GLY A 137 8.63 61.90 24.17
N ARG A 138 8.04 60.74 23.85
CA ARG A 138 6.58 60.60 23.70
C ARG A 138 5.83 60.44 25.04
N SER A 139 6.55 60.14 26.13
CA SER A 139 6.03 60.11 27.51
C SER A 139 7.17 60.33 28.53
N GLU A 140 6.88 60.82 29.74
CA GLU A 140 7.87 60.96 30.82
C GLU A 140 8.54 59.62 31.19
N ALA A 141 7.76 58.53 31.18
CA ALA A 141 8.25 57.19 31.49
C ALA A 141 9.30 56.69 30.48
N SER A 142 9.09 56.93 29.17
CA SER A 142 10.02 56.50 28.13
C SER A 142 11.37 57.22 28.20
N SER A 143 11.39 58.50 28.61
CA SER A 143 12.64 59.27 28.82
C SER A 143 13.47 58.72 29.99
N GLY A 144 12.80 58.20 31.03
CA GLY A 144 13.46 57.54 32.16
C GLY A 144 14.20 56.27 31.75
N TYR A 145 13.58 55.42 30.91
CA TYR A 145 14.20 54.16 30.48
C TYR A 145 15.42 54.35 29.58
N TYR A 146 15.40 55.33 28.66
CA TYR A 146 16.58 55.66 27.85
C TYR A 146 17.75 56.11 28.73
N LYS A 147 17.52 57.03 29.68
CA LYS A 147 18.57 57.46 30.62
C LYS A 147 19.11 56.30 31.47
N PHE A 148 18.22 55.40 31.90
CA PHE A 148 18.60 54.20 32.64
C PHE A 148 19.50 53.28 31.80
N GLU A 149 19.14 52.98 30.55
CA GLU A 149 19.97 52.20 29.62
C GLU A 149 21.36 52.84 29.43
N GLN A 150 21.42 54.16 29.23
CA GLN A 150 22.68 54.86 29.02
C GLN A 150 23.61 54.75 30.23
N LEU A 151 23.06 54.76 31.45
CA LEU A 151 23.81 54.53 32.68
C LEU A 151 24.21 53.05 32.82
N GLN A 152 23.28 52.12 32.58
CA GLN A 152 23.55 50.69 32.68
C GLN A 152 24.64 50.22 31.72
N LEU A 153 24.64 50.73 30.49
CA LEU A 153 25.69 50.45 29.51
C LEU A 153 27.08 50.77 30.08
N LEU A 154 27.23 51.93 30.72
CA LEU A 154 28.51 52.35 31.30
C LEU A 154 28.87 51.58 32.58
N LEU A 155 27.89 51.24 33.41
CA LEU A 155 28.11 50.55 34.68
C LEU A 155 28.44 49.07 34.50
N GLU A 156 27.70 48.35 33.67
CA GLU A 156 27.85 46.90 33.50
C GLU A 156 28.88 46.51 32.43
N TYR A 157 29.06 47.35 31.40
CA TYR A 157 29.90 47.01 30.24
C TYR A 157 31.09 47.96 30.03
N GLU A 158 31.33 48.89 30.94
CA GLU A 158 32.49 49.79 30.97
C GLU A 158 32.82 50.40 29.59
N VAL A 159 34.06 50.21 29.10
CA VAL A 159 34.56 50.71 27.81
C VAL A 159 33.73 50.17 26.64
N THR A 160 33.29 48.92 26.70
CA THR A 160 32.45 48.34 25.64
C THR A 160 31.04 48.94 25.65
N GLY A 161 30.50 49.29 26.81
CA GLY A 161 29.20 49.96 26.89
C GLY A 161 29.19 51.31 26.18
N GLN A 162 30.29 52.06 26.27
CA GLN A 162 30.45 53.36 25.62
C GLN A 162 30.24 53.30 24.10
N PHE A 163 30.64 52.18 23.47
CA PHE A 163 30.53 51.94 22.04
C PHE A 163 29.09 51.76 21.55
N PHE A 164 28.21 51.22 22.39
CA PHE A 164 26.82 50.88 22.04
C PHE A 164 25.79 51.86 22.59
N ARG A 165 26.23 52.98 23.20
CA ARG A 165 25.35 54.08 23.61
C ARG A 165 24.61 54.69 22.43
N ASP A 166 25.35 54.90 21.34
CA ASP A 166 24.85 55.37 20.04
C ASP A 166 24.81 54.18 19.06
N TRP A 167 23.64 53.93 18.46
CA TRP A 167 23.41 52.76 17.62
C TRP A 167 24.26 52.74 16.35
N VAL A 168 24.49 53.91 15.73
CA VAL A 168 25.28 54.04 14.50
C VAL A 168 26.74 53.71 14.77
N THR A 169 27.27 54.24 15.87
CA THR A 169 28.62 53.97 16.38
C THR A 169 28.79 52.48 16.68
N GLY A 170 27.84 51.88 17.40
CA GLY A 170 27.85 50.44 17.69
C GLY A 170 27.85 49.59 16.40
N ALA A 171 27.03 49.95 15.41
CA ALA A 171 27.01 49.27 14.11
C ALA A 171 28.36 49.36 13.38
N HIS A 172 29.01 50.53 13.39
CA HIS A 172 30.34 50.71 12.82
C HIS A 172 31.42 49.92 13.56
N ILE A 173 31.35 49.86 14.89
CA ILE A 173 32.31 49.11 15.70
C ILE A 173 32.25 47.61 15.37
N LEU A 174 31.04 47.08 15.13
CA LEU A 174 30.86 45.69 14.70
C LEU A 174 31.41 45.39 13.30
N THR A 175 31.69 46.41 12.47
CA THR A 175 32.33 46.18 11.15
C THR A 175 33.81 45.77 11.26
N GLY A 176 34.44 46.01 12.42
CA GLY A 176 35.87 45.74 12.62
C GLY A 176 36.81 46.66 11.85
N ASN A 177 36.34 47.84 11.45
CA ASN A 177 37.15 48.84 10.76
C ASN A 177 37.91 49.73 11.77
N GLY A 178 39.17 50.09 11.45
CA GLY A 178 39.98 51.01 12.26
C GLY A 178 40.73 50.35 13.42
N PHE A 179 40.63 50.92 14.63
CA PHE A 179 41.32 50.45 15.85
C PHE A 179 40.67 49.22 16.52
N HIS A 180 39.53 48.74 16.01
CA HIS A 180 38.76 47.66 16.60
C HIS A 180 39.07 46.33 15.90
N THR A 181 39.46 45.32 16.67
CA THR A 181 39.92 44.02 16.17
C THR A 181 38.84 42.95 16.16
N LYS A 182 37.64 43.25 16.66
CA LYS A 182 36.50 42.33 16.69
C LYS A 182 35.52 42.71 15.57
N ARG A 183 35.04 41.72 14.81
CA ARG A 183 34.14 41.92 13.68
C ARG A 183 32.95 40.98 13.75
N ALA A 184 31.76 41.46 13.40
CA ALA A 184 30.56 40.65 13.26
C ALA A 184 29.93 40.78 11.87
N VAL A 185 29.15 39.76 11.49
CA VAL A 185 28.16 39.80 10.41
C VAL A 185 26.80 39.58 11.06
N VAL A 186 25.93 40.59 11.04
CA VAL A 186 24.64 40.53 11.76
C VAL A 186 23.51 40.19 10.79
N LEU A 187 22.87 39.06 11.00
CA LEU A 187 21.61 38.70 10.37
C LEU A 187 20.47 39.00 11.34
N SER A 188 19.64 39.99 11.02
CA SER A 188 18.56 40.41 11.91
C SER A 188 17.20 39.90 11.43
N PHE A 189 16.35 39.50 12.37
CA PHE A 189 15.02 38.94 12.14
C PHE A 189 13.96 39.72 12.91
N GLY A 190 12.95 40.22 12.20
CA GLY A 190 11.85 40.99 12.78
C GLY A 190 10.47 40.47 12.33
N SER A 191 9.42 40.84 13.07
CA SER A 191 8.05 40.49 12.69
C SER A 191 7.54 41.34 11.52
N ASN A 192 6.55 40.84 10.79
CA ASN A 192 5.99 41.46 9.57
C ASN A 192 5.19 42.77 9.80
N PHE A 193 5.40 43.49 10.92
CA PHE A 193 4.68 44.72 11.27
C PHE A 193 5.57 45.96 11.08
N ASN A 194 5.05 47.00 10.41
CA ASN A 194 5.63 48.34 10.23
C ASN A 194 7.17 48.41 10.04
N ILE A 195 7.63 48.35 8.79
CA ILE A 195 9.05 48.30 8.40
C ILE A 195 9.90 49.47 8.94
N SER A 196 9.28 50.63 9.20
CA SER A 196 9.98 51.82 9.70
C SER A 196 10.59 51.61 11.09
N ASN A 197 9.92 50.82 11.95
CA ASN A 197 10.41 50.46 13.29
C ASN A 197 11.65 49.56 13.23
N TRP A 198 11.84 48.82 12.14
CA TRP A 198 12.97 47.90 11.98
C TRP A 198 14.18 48.51 11.26
N SER A 199 14.06 49.76 10.83
CA SER A 199 15.14 50.48 10.13
C SER A 199 16.49 50.46 10.85
N PRO A 200 16.59 50.48 12.20
CA PRO A 200 17.88 50.36 12.89
C PRO A 200 18.56 49.01 12.70
N TYR A 201 17.80 47.92 12.75
CA TYR A 201 18.33 46.57 12.55
C TYR A 201 18.67 46.30 11.09
N LEU A 202 17.90 46.87 10.16
CA LEU A 202 18.25 46.87 8.73
C LEU A 202 19.57 47.62 8.48
N TYR A 203 19.76 48.78 9.10
CA TYR A 203 21.01 49.53 9.04
C TYR A 203 22.18 48.73 9.62
N LEU A 204 22.04 48.19 10.82
CA LEU A 204 23.06 47.33 11.48
C LEU A 204 23.46 46.14 10.60
N SER A 205 22.47 45.43 10.06
CA SER A 205 22.70 44.27 9.20
C SER A 205 23.41 44.67 7.91
N THR A 206 23.05 45.83 7.32
CA THR A 206 23.68 46.33 6.09
C THR A 206 25.14 46.72 6.34
N MET A 207 25.43 47.47 7.41
CA MET A 207 26.79 47.93 7.72
C MET A 207 27.75 46.79 8.00
N THR A 208 27.26 45.72 8.64
CA THR A 208 28.05 44.53 8.98
C THR A 208 28.15 43.51 7.83
N GLY A 209 27.55 43.80 6.67
CA GLY A 209 27.55 42.91 5.50
C GLY A 209 26.61 41.71 5.63
N GLY A 210 25.66 41.75 6.56
CA GLY A 210 24.62 40.74 6.74
C GLY A 210 23.32 41.06 6.01
N GLY A 211 22.18 40.70 6.59
CA GLY A 211 20.86 40.85 5.99
C GLY A 211 19.74 40.97 7.01
N PHE A 212 18.69 41.70 6.65
CA PHE A 212 17.48 41.82 7.47
C PHE A 212 16.32 41.05 6.84
N TYR A 213 15.63 40.28 7.67
CA TYR A 213 14.59 39.36 7.26
C TYR A 213 13.31 39.60 8.06
N LEU A 214 12.21 39.82 7.34
CA LEU A 214 10.88 39.84 7.92
C LEU A 214 10.34 38.41 7.90
N THR A 215 9.89 37.93 9.05
CA THR A 215 9.42 36.54 9.19
C THR A 215 8.26 36.43 10.18
N THR A 216 7.51 35.33 10.07
CA THR A 216 6.53 34.93 11.09
C THR A 216 7.25 34.16 12.20
N TYR A 217 6.96 34.51 13.46
CA TYR A 217 7.52 33.85 14.63
C TYR A 217 6.81 32.51 14.89
N SER A 218 7.22 31.49 14.13
CA SER A 218 6.85 30.08 14.30
C SER A 218 8.15 29.26 14.30
N GLY A 219 8.28 28.30 15.21
CA GLY A 219 9.52 27.52 15.33
C GLY A 219 9.92 26.85 14.01
N ARG A 220 8.92 26.36 13.28
CA ARG A 220 9.05 25.85 11.91
C ARG A 220 9.68 26.85 10.94
N VAL A 221 9.14 28.07 10.85
CA VAL A 221 9.59 29.07 9.88
C VAL A 221 10.98 29.58 10.26
N ILE A 222 11.23 29.79 11.55
CA ILE A 222 12.52 30.26 12.06
C ILE A 222 13.62 29.23 11.80
N SER A 223 13.39 27.95 12.15
CA SER A 223 14.34 26.87 11.92
C SER A 223 14.68 26.76 10.42
N ARG A 224 13.66 26.71 9.55
CA ARG A 224 13.82 26.64 8.09
C ARG A 224 14.60 27.82 7.53
N LEU A 225 14.23 29.05 7.92
CA LEU A 225 14.86 30.27 7.45
C LEU A 225 16.32 30.34 7.88
N THR A 226 16.57 30.05 9.14
CA THR A 226 17.90 30.21 9.72
C THR A 226 18.86 29.18 9.15
N ILE A 227 18.48 27.90 9.15
CA ILE A 227 19.29 26.83 8.57
C ILE A 227 19.52 27.09 7.07
N GLY A 228 18.49 27.53 6.35
CA GLY A 228 18.63 27.87 4.93
C GLY A 228 19.61 29.03 4.67
N LEU A 229 19.57 30.07 5.50
CA LEU A 229 20.52 31.19 5.40
C LEU A 229 21.94 30.76 5.74
N LEU A 230 22.12 29.91 6.75
CA LEU A 230 23.43 29.34 7.08
C LEU A 230 23.95 28.47 5.94
N LEU A 231 23.10 27.65 5.30
CA LEU A 231 23.46 26.86 4.11
C LEU A 231 23.93 27.76 2.96
N VAL A 232 23.20 28.82 2.63
CA VAL A 232 23.62 29.78 1.59
C VAL A 232 24.92 30.47 1.97
N TRP A 233 25.08 30.84 3.24
CA TRP A 233 26.30 31.47 3.72
C TRP A 233 27.51 30.52 3.63
N MET A 234 27.31 29.23 3.87
CA MET A 234 28.28 28.16 3.63
C MET A 234 28.49 27.81 2.15
N ARG A 235 27.73 28.44 1.23
CA ARG A 235 27.69 28.12 -0.21
C ARG A 235 27.26 26.67 -0.49
N ALA A 236 26.45 26.10 0.38
CA ALA A 236 25.85 24.78 0.19
C ALA A 236 24.72 24.83 -0.84
N ASP A 237 24.64 23.79 -1.68
CA ASP A 237 23.58 23.62 -2.67
C ASP A 237 22.22 23.36 -2.01
N GLY A 238 21.19 24.07 -2.47
CA GLY A 238 19.82 23.84 -2.03
C GLY A 238 18.91 25.02 -2.33
N ASN A 239 17.85 24.75 -3.09
CA ASN A 239 16.74 25.70 -3.25
C ASN A 239 15.82 25.56 -2.04
N ILE A 240 15.81 26.58 -1.18
CA ILE A 240 14.90 26.62 -0.04
C ILE A 240 13.94 27.78 -0.29
N ASP A 241 12.69 27.42 -0.60
CA ASP A 241 11.57 28.36 -0.69
C ASP A 241 10.93 28.52 0.70
N ILE A 242 10.84 29.79 1.13
CA ILE A 242 10.24 30.18 2.41
C ILE A 242 9.29 31.35 2.13
N PRO A 243 8.08 31.07 1.62
CA PRO A 243 7.13 32.11 1.23
C PRO A 243 6.67 32.95 2.42
N GLU A 244 6.78 32.42 3.65
CA GLU A 244 6.44 33.13 4.89
C GLU A 244 7.47 34.19 5.31
N SER A 245 8.60 34.30 4.60
CA SER A 245 9.69 35.21 4.94
C SER A 245 10.11 36.07 3.75
N SER A 246 10.68 37.25 4.02
CA SER A 246 11.15 38.16 2.98
C SER A 246 12.43 38.88 3.39
N LYS A 247 13.39 38.97 2.47
CA LYS A 247 14.59 39.79 2.68
C LYS A 247 14.24 41.25 2.36
N VAL A 248 14.69 42.16 3.21
CA VAL A 248 14.56 43.59 3.01
C VAL A 248 15.96 44.18 2.80
N ALA A 249 16.10 45.04 1.81
CA ALA A 249 17.34 45.75 1.52
C ALA A 249 17.05 47.20 1.11
N PHE A 250 18.06 48.06 1.21
CA PHE A 250 18.00 49.40 0.64
C PHE A 250 18.21 49.34 -0.88
N LYS A 251 17.45 50.13 -1.64
CA LYS A 251 17.63 50.27 -3.09
C LYS A 251 18.88 51.05 -3.45
N ARG A 252 19.23 52.04 -2.61
CA ARG A 252 20.44 52.87 -2.74
C ARG A 252 21.46 52.49 -1.68
N ASP A 253 22.73 52.56 -2.04
CA ASP A 253 23.84 52.32 -1.12
C ASP A 253 23.87 53.40 -0.03
N LEU A 254 23.80 52.96 1.23
CA LEU A 254 23.85 53.84 2.39
C LEU A 254 25.27 54.16 2.84
N THR A 255 26.28 53.45 2.34
CA THR A 255 27.69 53.65 2.74
C THR A 255 28.25 55.02 2.32
N THR A 256 27.56 55.73 1.41
CA THR A 256 27.98 57.04 0.91
C THR A 256 27.35 58.22 1.64
N HIS A 257 26.46 58.00 2.61
CA HIS A 257 25.74 59.07 3.33
C HIS A 257 26.06 59.04 4.83
N THR A 258 26.29 60.21 5.42
CA THR A 258 26.46 60.35 6.87
C THR A 258 25.10 60.19 7.57
N VAL A 259 24.89 59.05 8.23
CA VAL A 259 23.69 58.75 9.01
C VAL A 259 23.97 59.04 10.49
N SER A 260 23.06 59.73 11.17
CA SER A 260 23.09 59.93 12.63
C SER A 260 22.01 59.05 13.30
N GLU A 261 22.15 58.74 14.59
CA GLU A 261 21.12 57.99 15.33
C GLU A 261 19.78 58.73 15.36
N ALA A 262 19.79 60.06 15.48
CA ALA A 262 18.59 60.90 15.47
C ALA A 262 17.85 60.88 14.12
N ASP A 263 18.57 60.60 13.02
CA ASP A 263 18.02 60.56 11.68
C ASP A 263 17.86 59.14 11.12
N ILE A 264 18.17 58.09 11.88
CA ILE A 264 18.19 56.71 11.36
C ILE A 264 16.80 56.29 10.84
N GLU A 265 15.74 56.62 11.57
CA GLU A 265 14.35 56.36 11.15
C GLU A 265 13.93 57.20 9.94
N ARG A 266 14.46 58.43 9.81
CA ARG A 266 14.14 59.32 8.69
C ARG A 266 14.89 58.92 7.42
N SER A 267 16.19 58.65 7.57
CA SER A 267 17.14 58.30 6.50
C SER A 267 16.89 56.88 5.98
N CYS A 268 16.39 55.98 6.83
CA CYS A 268 16.20 54.57 6.51
C CYS A 268 14.72 54.12 6.49
N GLY A 269 13.77 54.86 7.09
CA GLY A 269 12.42 54.35 7.41
C GLY A 269 11.20 55.15 6.92
N ARG A 270 11.28 56.46 6.62
CA ARG A 270 10.08 57.25 6.25
C ARG A 270 9.68 57.23 4.78
N TYR A 271 10.55 56.79 3.88
CA TYR A 271 10.23 56.57 2.47
C TYR A 271 10.38 55.09 2.15
N SER A 272 9.25 54.37 2.13
CA SER A 272 9.13 53.04 1.54
C SER A 272 9.76 52.94 0.14
N ASP A 273 9.93 54.08 -0.53
CA ASP A 273 10.50 54.22 -1.86
C ASP A 273 11.94 53.74 -1.96
N ASN A 274 12.73 53.78 -0.88
CA ASN A 274 14.13 53.31 -0.86
C ASN A 274 14.30 51.88 -0.33
N LEU A 275 13.21 51.16 -0.05
CA LEU A 275 13.25 49.79 0.43
C LEU A 275 12.82 48.82 -0.68
N GLU A 276 13.53 47.72 -0.82
CA GLU A 276 13.16 46.61 -1.68
C GLU A 276 12.90 45.37 -0.82
N LYS A 277 11.71 44.78 -1.00
CA LYS A 277 11.32 43.52 -0.35
C LYS A 277 11.37 42.42 -1.41
N LYS A 278 12.24 41.42 -1.20
CA LYS A 278 12.36 40.25 -2.08
C LYS A 278 11.84 39.01 -1.37
N PRO A 279 11.02 38.16 -2.04
CA PRO A 279 10.74 36.83 -1.52
C PRO A 279 12.05 36.05 -1.39
N ILE A 280 12.14 35.19 -0.38
CA ILE A 280 13.34 34.40 -0.13
C ILE A 280 13.31 33.18 -1.05
N LEU A 281 13.94 33.32 -2.22
CA LEU A 281 14.40 32.21 -3.01
C LEU A 281 15.91 32.11 -2.82
N LEU A 282 16.34 31.22 -1.91
CA LEU A 282 17.74 30.98 -1.66
C LEU A 282 18.30 30.10 -2.79
N LEU A 283 18.92 30.74 -3.78
CA LEU A 283 19.61 30.08 -4.90
C LEU A 283 21.08 29.85 -4.53
N GLY A 284 21.46 28.60 -4.27
CA GLY A 284 22.87 28.22 -4.19
C GLY A 284 23.55 28.46 -5.54
N HIS A 285 24.69 29.16 -5.54
CA HIS A 285 25.57 29.20 -6.71
C HIS A 285 26.61 28.09 -6.56
N ALA A 286 26.69 27.23 -7.57
CA ALA A 286 27.63 26.12 -7.64
C ALA A 286 29.08 26.58 -7.40
N ALA A 287 29.59 26.28 -6.21
CA ALA A 287 31.01 26.21 -5.92
C ALA A 287 31.19 25.12 -4.85
N ALA A 288 31.80 24.01 -5.25
CA ALA A 288 32.09 22.82 -4.47
C ALA A 288 32.19 23.01 -2.95
N SER A 289 31.28 22.39 -2.18
CA SER A 289 31.59 21.83 -0.85
C SER A 289 30.49 20.98 -0.17
N VAL A 290 29.29 20.74 -0.73
CA VAL A 290 28.34 19.77 -0.10
C VAL A 290 28.76 18.32 -0.37
N SER A 291 29.44 18.05 -1.48
CA SER A 291 30.06 16.76 -1.78
C SER A 291 31.09 16.33 -0.72
N ASP A 292 31.68 17.28 0.00
CA ASP A 292 32.80 17.01 0.91
C ASP A 292 32.34 16.31 2.21
N MET A 293 31.08 16.47 2.63
CA MET A 293 30.59 15.88 3.89
C MET A 293 30.13 14.43 3.74
N THR A 294 29.53 14.08 2.60
CA THR A 294 29.27 12.67 2.25
C THR A 294 30.59 11.91 2.11
N VAL A 295 31.60 12.54 1.49
CA VAL A 295 32.96 12.00 1.42
C VAL A 295 33.58 11.91 2.81
N LYS A 296 33.50 12.94 3.66
CA LYS A 296 33.98 12.90 5.06
C LYS A 296 33.30 11.82 5.90
N TYR A 297 32.00 11.56 5.70
CA TYR A 297 31.32 10.48 6.40
C TYR A 297 31.82 9.10 5.92
N ILE A 298 31.98 8.92 4.61
CA ILE A 298 32.48 7.67 4.02
C ILE A 298 33.94 7.41 4.46
N ASP A 299 34.80 8.43 4.40
CA ASP A 299 36.22 8.37 4.71
C ASP A 299 36.54 8.57 6.21
N GLY A 300 35.52 8.89 7.02
CA GLY A 300 35.64 9.17 8.44
C GLY A 300 35.86 7.93 9.30
N ASP A 301 36.43 8.12 10.48
CA ASP A 301 36.58 7.05 11.47
C ASP A 301 35.23 6.65 12.12
N GLU A 302 35.22 5.51 12.81
CA GLU A 302 34.00 5.01 13.47
C GLU A 302 33.46 5.97 14.53
N ASP A 303 34.33 6.73 15.20
CA ASP A 303 33.92 7.71 16.20
C ASP A 303 33.14 8.86 15.56
N TYR A 304 33.63 9.39 14.43
CA TYR A 304 32.91 10.39 13.64
C TYR A 304 31.58 9.86 13.11
N LYS A 305 31.55 8.62 12.60
CA LYS A 305 30.30 7.99 12.13
C LYS A 305 29.27 7.85 13.24
N ASN A 306 29.69 7.45 14.45
CA ASN A 306 28.82 7.34 15.61
C ASN A 306 28.24 8.69 16.03
N VAL A 307 29.05 9.75 16.01
CA VAL A 307 28.59 11.12 16.28
C VAL A 307 27.52 11.57 15.27
N ILE A 308 27.73 11.30 13.98
CA ILE A 308 26.73 11.61 12.93
C ILE A 308 25.42 10.85 13.14
N VAL A 309 25.50 9.56 13.47
CA VAL A 309 24.33 8.72 13.77
C VAL A 309 23.56 9.24 14.98
N GLU A 310 24.27 9.59 16.06
CA GLU A 310 23.67 10.14 17.28
C GLU A 310 22.92 11.46 17.00
N HIS A 311 23.54 12.35 16.21
CA HIS A 311 22.91 13.60 15.82
C HIS A 311 21.68 13.39 14.92
N LEU A 312 21.73 12.44 13.98
CA LEU A 312 20.56 12.08 13.18
C LEU A 312 19.43 11.51 14.05
N ASP A 313 19.75 10.63 15.01
CA ASP A 313 18.77 10.12 15.97
C ASP A 313 18.12 11.27 16.76
N ARG A 314 18.94 12.21 17.21
CA ARG A 314 18.48 13.41 17.92
C ARG A 314 17.51 14.23 17.07
N ILE A 315 17.86 14.51 15.81
CA ILE A 315 17.01 15.28 14.88
C ILE A 315 15.69 14.56 14.62
N ILE A 316 15.71 13.24 14.48
CA ILE A 316 14.49 12.43 14.29
C ILE A 316 13.55 12.57 15.48
N ASN A 317 14.12 12.60 16.70
CA ASN A 317 13.34 12.72 17.93
C ASN A 317 12.86 14.15 18.22
N THR A 318 13.54 15.18 17.72
CA THR A 318 13.14 16.58 17.94
C THR A 318 12.25 17.13 16.82
N ASN A 319 12.66 16.97 15.56
CA ASN A 319 11.97 17.54 14.40
C ASN A 319 12.30 16.78 13.09
N VAL A 320 11.65 15.64 12.90
CA VAL A 320 11.88 14.74 11.75
C VAL A 320 11.62 15.39 10.38
N SER A 321 10.73 16.39 10.32
CA SER A 321 10.37 17.10 9.08
C SER A 321 11.57 17.80 8.43
N VAL A 322 12.55 18.20 9.25
CA VAL A 322 13.76 18.91 8.82
C VAL A 322 14.59 18.06 7.84
N ILE A 323 14.59 16.73 7.99
CA ILE A 323 15.30 15.81 7.10
C ILE A 323 14.71 15.82 5.69
N ALA A 324 13.38 15.91 5.57
CA ALA A 324 12.69 15.93 4.29
C ALA A 324 12.75 17.30 3.59
N ILE A 325 12.93 18.37 4.38
CA ILE A 325 12.87 19.76 3.89
C ILE A 325 14.24 20.27 3.48
N HIS A 326 15.30 19.91 4.22
CA HIS A 326 16.63 20.45 3.98
C HIS A 326 17.49 19.49 3.16
N PRO A 327 18.00 19.92 1.98
CA PRO A 327 18.86 19.10 1.14
C PRO A 327 20.07 18.53 1.87
N PHE A 328 20.64 19.29 2.80
CA PHE A 328 21.73 18.89 3.68
C PHE A 328 21.44 17.60 4.45
N TYR A 329 20.38 17.60 5.27
CA TYR A 329 20.01 16.44 6.07
C TYR A 329 19.55 15.28 5.19
N GLY A 330 18.89 15.58 4.07
CA GLY A 330 18.50 14.56 3.11
C GLY A 330 19.70 13.85 2.47
N GLN A 331 20.79 14.56 2.16
CA GLN A 331 22.01 13.96 1.63
C GLN A 331 22.77 13.18 2.71
N LEU A 332 22.89 13.71 3.93
CA LEU A 332 23.51 13.01 5.06
C LEU A 332 22.76 11.71 5.37
N TRP A 333 21.43 11.76 5.41
CA TRP A 333 20.59 10.57 5.59
C TRP A 333 20.88 9.51 4.52
N ARG A 334 20.99 9.92 3.25
CA ARG A 334 21.33 9.00 2.15
C ARG A 334 22.73 8.41 2.30
N ALA A 335 23.72 9.22 2.70
CA ALA A 335 25.09 8.77 2.94
C ALA A 335 25.16 7.70 4.05
N VAL A 336 24.47 7.94 5.18
CA VAL A 336 24.34 6.95 6.27
C VAL A 336 23.61 5.69 5.79
N CYS A 337 22.57 5.85 4.96
CA CYS A 337 21.85 4.71 4.40
C CYS A 337 22.66 3.90 3.38
N SER A 338 23.66 4.50 2.72
CA SER A 338 24.53 3.86 1.73
C SER A 338 25.79 3.21 2.31
N ASP A 339 26.15 3.48 3.58
CA ASP A 339 27.31 2.86 4.22
C ASP A 339 27.04 1.39 4.57
N GLN A 340 27.83 0.49 3.97
CA GLN A 340 27.65 -0.97 4.02
C GLN A 340 28.47 -1.66 5.12
N THR A 341 29.14 -0.93 6.00
CA THR A 341 29.91 -1.54 7.11
C THR A 341 29.01 -2.37 8.03
N GLY A 342 29.43 -3.59 8.40
CA GLY A 342 28.57 -4.62 9.02
C GLY A 342 27.86 -4.23 10.33
N ASN A 343 28.35 -3.20 11.05
CA ASN A 343 27.72 -2.67 12.27
C ASN A 343 26.58 -1.67 11.98
N ASN A 344 26.58 -1.03 10.80
CA ASN A 344 25.63 0.02 10.41
C ASN A 344 24.23 -0.50 10.02
N ASN A 345 24.09 -1.78 9.67
CA ASN A 345 22.79 -2.33 9.26
C ASN A 345 21.73 -2.34 10.38
N ASN A 346 22.13 -2.58 11.63
CA ASN A 346 21.22 -2.54 12.79
C ASN A 346 20.86 -1.09 13.16
N ILE A 347 21.84 -0.18 13.07
CA ILE A 347 21.66 1.26 13.28
C ILE A 347 20.70 1.83 12.23
N LYS A 348 20.90 1.51 10.95
CA LYS A 348 20.01 1.88 9.83
C LYS A 348 18.57 1.44 10.08
N ARG A 349 18.35 0.18 10.48
CA ARG A 349 17.00 -0.31 10.80
C ARG A 349 16.38 0.43 12.00
N SER A 350 17.17 0.72 13.03
CA SER A 350 16.69 1.44 14.22
C SER A 350 16.29 2.89 13.88
N LEU A 351 17.18 3.62 13.22
CA LEU A 351 16.92 4.99 12.74
C LEU A 351 15.71 5.04 11.81
N LEU A 352 15.58 4.09 10.88
CA LEU A 352 14.43 4.02 9.96
C LEU A 352 13.12 3.74 10.71
N GLY A 353 13.14 2.84 11.70
CA GLY A 353 11.99 2.56 12.56
C GLY A 353 11.54 3.81 13.31
N LYS A 354 12.48 4.53 13.93
CA LYS A 354 12.21 5.80 14.63
C LYS A 354 11.71 6.89 13.67
N PHE A 355 12.34 7.03 12.50
CA PHE A 355 11.94 8.00 11.48
C PHE A 355 10.49 7.78 11.05
N ARG A 356 10.10 6.54 10.71
CA ARG A 356 8.71 6.21 10.34
C ARG A 356 7.71 6.49 11.46
N ALA A 357 8.08 6.17 12.70
CA ALA A 357 7.25 6.43 13.86
C ALA A 357 7.02 7.94 14.04
N GLN A 358 8.08 8.74 13.94
CA GLN A 358 8.03 10.19 14.13
C GLN A 358 7.32 10.90 12.97
N VAL A 359 7.53 10.48 11.71
CA VAL A 359 6.79 11.03 10.55
C VAL A 359 5.27 10.87 10.73
N SER A 360 4.84 9.77 11.34
CA SER A 360 3.41 9.54 11.62
C SER A 360 2.86 10.47 12.70
N GLN A 361 3.71 10.97 13.59
CA GLN A 361 3.37 11.86 14.71
C GLN A 361 3.49 13.36 14.36
N ILE A 362 3.90 13.72 13.14
CA ILE A 362 3.96 15.12 12.70
C ILE A 362 2.54 15.75 12.79
N PRO A 363 2.36 16.85 13.56
CA PRO A 363 1.05 17.50 13.73
C PRO A 363 0.55 18.21 12.47
N ASP A 364 1.44 18.85 11.71
CA ASP A 364 1.07 19.62 10.50
C ASP A 364 0.87 18.71 9.29
N ALA A 365 -0.28 18.83 8.64
CA ALA A 365 -0.66 17.96 7.52
C ALA A 365 0.21 18.17 6.26
N ARG A 366 0.72 19.38 6.02
CA ARG A 366 1.58 19.65 4.85
C ARG A 366 2.96 19.05 5.05
N ASP A 367 3.55 19.26 6.21
CA ASP A 367 4.86 18.70 6.55
C ASP A 367 4.80 17.18 6.64
N LYS A 368 3.74 16.62 7.23
CA LYS A 368 3.52 15.19 7.26
C LYS A 368 3.46 14.60 5.85
N LYS A 369 2.68 15.22 4.95
CA LYS A 369 2.60 14.79 3.56
C LYS A 369 3.95 14.91 2.85
N GLN A 370 4.66 16.02 3.01
CA GLN A 370 5.98 16.23 2.41
C GLN A 370 7.01 15.22 2.92
N ALA A 371 7.05 14.96 4.23
CA ALA A 371 7.95 13.98 4.83
C ALA A 371 7.61 12.54 4.42
N GLN A 372 6.32 12.21 4.26
CA GLN A 372 5.88 10.93 3.72
C GLN A 372 6.30 10.75 2.27
N THR A 373 6.03 11.74 1.41
CA THR A 373 6.46 11.74 0.00
C THR A 373 7.98 11.63 -0.11
N TRP A 374 8.72 12.44 0.65
CA TRP A 374 10.18 12.41 0.66
C TRP A 374 10.74 11.07 1.17
N LEU A 375 10.11 10.45 2.18
CA LEU A 375 10.49 9.13 2.67
C LEU A 375 10.30 8.06 1.59
N GLU A 376 9.23 8.14 0.83
CA GLU A 376 8.94 7.24 -0.28
C GLU A 376 9.93 7.45 -1.45
N GLU A 377 10.27 8.70 -1.76
CA GLU A 377 11.20 9.09 -2.85
C GLU A 377 12.68 8.86 -2.50
N SER A 378 13.08 9.14 -1.26
CA SER A 378 14.47 8.98 -0.81
C SER A 378 14.83 7.54 -0.51
N TYR A 379 13.84 6.67 -0.34
CA TYR A 379 13.97 5.22 -0.33
C TYR A 379 13.74 4.64 -1.73
N THR A 380 14.44 5.24 -2.70
CA THR A 380 14.73 4.58 -3.96
C THR A 380 15.92 3.70 -3.70
N PHE A 381 15.72 2.38 -3.84
CA PHE A 381 16.79 1.40 -3.93
C PHE A 381 17.70 1.64 -5.16
N PHE A 382 17.71 2.85 -5.73
CA PHE A 382 18.40 3.20 -6.95
C PHE A 382 19.89 2.94 -6.84
N HIS A 383 20.52 3.33 -5.72
CA HIS A 383 21.92 3.02 -5.48
C HIS A 383 22.14 1.51 -5.31
N GLU A 384 21.31 0.85 -4.49
CA GLU A 384 21.39 -0.59 -4.23
C GLU A 384 21.20 -1.42 -5.53
N ILE A 385 20.25 -1.03 -6.38
CA ILE A 385 19.95 -1.63 -7.71
C ILE A 385 21.08 -1.35 -8.70
N ASN A 386 21.56 -0.10 -8.80
CA ASN A 386 22.65 0.23 -9.73
C ASN A 386 23.97 -0.42 -9.31
N GLU A 387 24.21 -0.57 -8.02
CA GLU A 387 25.38 -1.26 -7.49
C GLU A 387 25.29 -2.77 -7.75
N GLU A 388 24.12 -3.40 -7.55
CA GLU A 388 23.89 -4.79 -7.97
C GLU A 388 24.09 -4.97 -9.48
N ILE A 389 23.54 -4.08 -10.31
CA ILE A 389 23.74 -4.11 -11.77
C ILE A 389 25.23 -3.93 -12.12
N SER A 390 25.91 -2.96 -11.50
CA SER A 390 27.33 -2.68 -11.76
C SER A 390 28.26 -3.80 -11.27
N ALA A 391 27.86 -4.52 -10.21
CA ALA A 391 28.56 -5.68 -9.68
C ALA A 391 28.38 -6.94 -10.54
N LEU A 392 27.38 -6.99 -11.43
CA LEU A 392 27.25 -8.08 -12.38
C LEU A 392 28.39 -8.03 -13.42
N PRO A 393 28.99 -9.18 -13.77
CA PRO A 393 29.91 -9.27 -14.89
C PRO A 393 29.31 -8.66 -16.18
N ALA A 394 30.12 -8.01 -17.02
CA ALA A 394 29.64 -7.28 -18.22
C ALA A 394 28.78 -8.14 -19.18
N ASN A 395 29.00 -9.46 -19.20
CA ASN A 395 28.21 -10.43 -19.98
C ASN A 395 26.85 -10.81 -19.34
N ARG A 396 26.54 -10.29 -18.15
CA ARG A 396 25.28 -10.44 -17.41
C ARG A 396 24.58 -9.12 -17.14
N GLN A 397 25.24 -7.98 -17.40
CA GLN A 397 24.62 -6.67 -17.34
C GLN A 397 23.60 -6.47 -18.48
N PHE A 398 23.83 -7.11 -19.62
CA PHE A 398 22.89 -7.14 -20.73
C PHE A 398 22.66 -8.60 -21.15
N PRO A 399 21.44 -8.93 -21.60
CA PRO A 399 20.31 -8.05 -21.84
C PRO A 399 19.54 -7.60 -20.59
N LEU A 400 19.05 -6.36 -20.60
CA LEU A 400 18.17 -5.79 -19.58
C LEU A 400 16.73 -5.71 -20.09
N VAL A 401 15.78 -5.92 -19.18
CA VAL A 401 14.35 -5.74 -19.45
C VAL A 401 13.86 -4.54 -18.65
N CYS A 402 13.43 -3.50 -19.35
CA CYS A 402 12.91 -2.28 -18.75
C CYS A 402 11.42 -2.14 -19.05
N VAL A 403 10.66 -1.53 -18.15
CA VAL A 403 9.26 -1.15 -18.42
C VAL A 403 9.27 0.34 -18.74
N ASP A 404 8.81 0.72 -19.93
CA ASP A 404 8.70 2.13 -20.31
C ASP A 404 7.54 2.79 -19.53
N PRO A 405 7.80 3.84 -18.73
CA PRO A 405 6.76 4.55 -18.00
C PRO A 405 5.88 5.45 -18.89
N ASP A 406 6.25 5.70 -20.15
CA ASP A 406 5.50 6.61 -21.01
C ASP A 406 4.12 6.02 -21.39
N THR A 407 3.09 6.84 -21.16
CA THR A 407 1.66 6.47 -21.19
C THR A 407 1.05 6.39 -22.59
N ILE A 408 1.88 6.33 -23.64
CA ILE A 408 1.46 6.45 -25.03
C ILE A 408 1.55 5.07 -25.70
N ASP A 409 0.42 4.55 -26.20
CA ASP A 409 0.46 3.34 -27.02
C ASP A 409 1.09 3.59 -28.40
N LEU A 410 1.37 2.53 -29.15
CA LEU A 410 1.88 2.62 -30.53
C LEU A 410 0.92 3.33 -31.52
N GLN A 411 -0.30 3.68 -31.07
CA GLN A 411 -1.32 4.41 -31.83
C GLN A 411 -1.47 5.87 -31.40
N GLY A 412 -0.69 6.35 -30.41
CA GLY A 412 -0.73 7.71 -29.92
C GLY A 412 -1.85 8.02 -28.91
N ASN A 413 -2.56 7.01 -28.39
CA ASN A 413 -3.59 7.22 -27.38
C ASN A 413 -2.99 7.27 -25.97
N GLN A 414 -3.34 8.30 -25.20
CA GLN A 414 -3.05 8.40 -23.78
C GLN A 414 -3.95 7.44 -23.00
N TYR A 415 -3.36 6.48 -22.30
CA TYR A 415 -4.06 5.78 -21.22
C TYR A 415 -4.09 6.67 -19.98
N ASP A 416 -5.28 6.83 -19.39
CA ASP A 416 -5.56 7.77 -18.28
C ASP A 416 -5.00 7.32 -16.91
N ALA A 417 -3.95 6.48 -16.87
CA ALA A 417 -3.31 6.09 -15.62
C ALA A 417 -1.84 5.70 -15.83
N ALA A 418 -0.93 6.68 -15.71
CA ALA A 418 0.43 6.39 -15.29
C ALA A 418 0.34 5.63 -13.95
N LEU A 419 0.67 4.33 -13.96
CA LEU A 419 0.64 3.50 -12.77
C LEU A 419 1.67 4.03 -11.78
N THR A 420 1.21 4.64 -10.68
CA THR A 420 2.13 5.15 -9.66
C THR A 420 2.86 3.98 -8.99
N ARG A 421 4.07 4.21 -8.45
CA ARG A 421 4.83 3.18 -7.70
C ARG A 421 3.99 2.53 -6.59
N ALA A 422 3.17 3.32 -5.89
CA ALA A 422 2.25 2.82 -4.88
C ALA A 422 1.18 1.89 -5.46
N GLN A 423 0.64 2.22 -6.64
CA GLN A 423 -0.29 1.36 -7.35
C GLN A 423 0.40 0.08 -7.85
N LEU A 424 1.62 0.16 -8.38
CA LEU A 424 2.42 -1.01 -8.73
C LEU A 424 2.67 -1.89 -7.50
N LEU A 425 3.19 -1.35 -6.40
CA LEU A 425 3.42 -2.09 -5.16
C LEU A 425 2.15 -2.69 -4.56
N ASN A 426 1.00 -2.02 -4.72
CA ASN A 426 -0.30 -2.56 -4.31
C ASN A 426 -0.79 -3.66 -5.26
N ILE A 427 -0.56 -3.54 -6.58
CA ILE A 427 -0.81 -4.61 -7.55
C ILE A 427 0.04 -5.83 -7.20
N TRP A 428 1.32 -5.63 -6.90
CA TRP A 428 2.24 -6.71 -6.51
C TRP A 428 1.90 -7.38 -5.17
N LYS A 429 1.07 -6.73 -4.33
CA LYS A 429 0.53 -7.30 -3.09
C LYS A 429 -0.85 -7.93 -3.27
N SER A 430 -1.54 -7.64 -4.37
CA SER A 430 -2.89 -8.08 -4.65
C SER A 430 -2.90 -9.42 -5.37
N CYS A 431 -3.80 -10.31 -4.97
CA CYS A 431 -4.09 -11.56 -5.69
C CYS A 431 -5.40 -11.46 -6.50
N ASP A 432 -5.93 -10.25 -6.66
CA ASP A 432 -7.14 -9.97 -7.42
C ASP A 432 -6.84 -9.95 -8.93
N MET A 433 -7.61 -10.71 -9.72
CA MET A 433 -7.37 -10.86 -11.15
C MET A 433 -7.66 -9.61 -11.98
N ASP A 434 -8.55 -8.73 -11.56
CA ASP A 434 -8.79 -7.45 -12.24
C ASP A 434 -7.60 -6.52 -12.02
N ILE A 435 -6.99 -6.60 -10.83
CA ILE A 435 -5.79 -5.85 -10.45
C ILE A 435 -4.54 -6.46 -11.12
N LEU A 436 -4.42 -7.79 -11.20
CA LEU A 436 -3.34 -8.50 -11.90
C LEU A 436 -3.46 -8.39 -13.43
N GLY A 437 -4.66 -8.22 -13.99
CA GLY A 437 -4.87 -7.91 -15.41
C GLY A 437 -4.17 -6.64 -15.84
N ARG A 438 -4.13 -5.63 -14.95
CA ARG A 438 -3.34 -4.40 -15.17
C ARG A 438 -1.84 -4.68 -15.23
N LEU A 439 -1.36 -5.70 -14.52
CA LEU A 439 0.04 -6.13 -14.57
C LEU A 439 0.40 -6.70 -15.95
N GLY A 440 -0.49 -7.48 -16.56
CA GLY A 440 -0.32 -7.99 -17.93
C GLY A 440 -0.02 -6.86 -18.91
N ASN A 441 -0.82 -5.78 -18.86
CA ASN A 441 -0.63 -4.60 -19.71
C ASN A 441 0.72 -3.89 -19.49
N VAL A 442 1.26 -3.94 -18.27
CA VAL A 442 2.59 -3.37 -17.94
C VAL A 442 3.71 -4.26 -18.47
N LEU A 443 3.61 -5.58 -18.26
CA LEU A 443 4.64 -6.54 -18.67
C LEU A 443 4.73 -6.69 -20.20
N ILE A 444 3.64 -6.44 -20.93
CA ILE A 444 3.64 -6.40 -22.39
C ILE A 444 4.47 -5.21 -22.93
N ARG A 445 4.61 -4.13 -22.15
CA ARG A 445 5.39 -2.93 -22.50
C ARG A 445 6.86 -3.04 -22.08
N MET A 446 7.34 -4.27 -21.91
CA MET A 446 8.74 -4.52 -21.61
C MET A 446 9.61 -4.25 -22.83
N HIS A 447 10.52 -3.29 -22.70
CA HIS A 447 11.56 -2.98 -23.65
C HIS A 447 12.82 -3.79 -23.36
N TYR A 448 13.36 -4.37 -24.42
CA TYR A 448 14.59 -5.13 -24.37
C TYR A 448 15.77 -4.23 -24.71
N VAL A 449 16.71 -4.12 -23.78
CA VAL A 449 17.95 -3.36 -23.97
C VAL A 449 19.09 -4.34 -24.17
N GLN A 450 19.57 -4.45 -25.42
CA GLN A 450 20.69 -5.33 -25.79
C GLN A 450 22.05 -4.75 -25.38
N GLN A 451 22.17 -3.42 -25.38
CA GLN A 451 23.43 -2.71 -25.15
C GLN A 451 23.16 -1.41 -24.38
N GLU A 452 24.15 -0.95 -23.62
CA GLU A 452 24.07 0.28 -22.79
C GLU A 452 23.62 1.52 -23.57
N LYS A 453 24.01 1.64 -24.84
CA LYS A 453 23.63 2.75 -25.73
C LYS A 453 22.13 2.83 -26.02
N ASP A 454 21.41 1.71 -25.87
CA ASP A 454 19.98 1.58 -26.13
C ASP A 454 19.16 1.75 -24.84
N MET A 455 19.81 2.08 -23.71
CA MET A 455 19.19 2.25 -22.41
C MET A 455 18.39 3.57 -22.35
N PRO A 456 17.08 3.53 -22.05
CA PRO A 456 16.29 4.74 -21.85
C PRO A 456 16.74 5.48 -20.58
N ALA A 457 16.42 6.77 -20.47
CA ALA A 457 16.73 7.57 -19.28
C ALA A 457 16.06 6.94 -18.03
N ILE A 458 16.87 6.33 -17.17
CA ILE A 458 16.41 5.49 -16.06
C ILE A 458 15.68 6.35 -15.01
N VAL A 459 14.40 6.03 -14.77
CA VAL A 459 13.62 6.49 -13.61
C VAL A 459 13.87 5.53 -12.44
N PRO A 460 13.81 5.94 -11.15
CA PRO A 460 14.21 5.08 -10.04
C PRO A 460 13.48 3.72 -10.01
N GLY A 461 14.26 2.63 -10.02
CA GLY A 461 13.75 1.26 -9.88
C GLY A 461 13.19 0.97 -8.49
N THR A 462 12.37 -0.09 -8.38
CA THR A 462 11.81 -0.57 -7.10
C THR A 462 12.19 -2.02 -6.87
N GLN A 463 12.86 -2.31 -5.74
CA GLN A 463 13.09 -3.68 -5.31
C GLN A 463 11.80 -4.23 -4.66
N LEU A 464 11.34 -5.37 -5.15
CA LEU A 464 10.19 -6.09 -4.58
C LEU A 464 10.66 -6.97 -3.42
N THR A 465 9.83 -7.10 -2.39
CA THR A 465 10.06 -8.09 -1.32
C THR A 465 9.75 -9.51 -1.83
N ASP A 466 10.28 -10.54 -1.17
CA ASP A 466 10.19 -11.95 -1.59
C ASP A 466 8.81 -12.37 -2.10
N ARG A 467 7.73 -12.06 -1.39
CA ARG A 467 6.37 -12.51 -1.74
C ARG A 467 5.84 -11.84 -3.02
N PRO A 468 5.78 -10.50 -3.12
CA PRO A 468 5.54 -9.77 -4.37
C PRO A 468 6.41 -10.23 -5.56
N ALA A 469 7.71 -10.44 -5.34
CA ALA A 469 8.62 -10.93 -6.37
C ALA A 469 8.27 -12.34 -6.85
N SER A 470 7.87 -13.22 -5.94
CA SER A 470 7.48 -14.60 -6.26
C SER A 470 6.12 -14.67 -6.99
N LEU A 471 5.21 -13.75 -6.69
CA LEU A 471 3.95 -13.57 -7.44
C LEU A 471 4.20 -13.09 -8.87
N LEU A 472 5.08 -12.10 -9.05
CA LEU A 472 5.55 -11.67 -10.37
C LEU A 472 6.15 -12.85 -11.14
N ALA A 473 7.03 -13.61 -10.48
CA ALA A 473 7.67 -14.75 -11.08
C ALA A 473 6.67 -15.83 -11.53
N ALA A 474 5.66 -16.13 -10.70
CA ALA A 474 4.58 -17.07 -11.06
C ALA A 474 3.75 -16.55 -12.23
N PHE A 475 3.42 -15.25 -12.24
CA PHE A 475 2.74 -14.62 -13.36
C PHE A 475 3.57 -14.68 -14.64
N ALA A 476 4.82 -14.23 -14.62
CA ALA A 476 5.70 -14.27 -15.79
C ALA A 476 5.86 -15.70 -16.33
N THR A 477 5.97 -16.68 -15.43
CA THR A 477 6.10 -18.10 -15.77
C THR A 477 4.82 -18.64 -16.41
N SER A 478 3.66 -18.46 -15.77
CA SER A 478 2.36 -18.89 -16.31
C SER A 478 2.04 -18.28 -17.68
N ARG A 479 2.58 -17.08 -17.96
CA ARG A 479 2.43 -16.40 -19.26
C ARG A 479 3.52 -16.71 -20.27
N GLY A 480 4.56 -17.45 -19.88
CA GLY A 480 5.65 -17.81 -20.78
C GLY A 480 6.56 -16.64 -21.16
N ILE A 481 6.69 -15.60 -20.32
CA ILE A 481 7.54 -14.43 -20.60
C ILE A 481 9.01 -14.84 -20.57
N ILE A 482 9.55 -15.19 -21.73
CA ILE A 482 10.90 -15.75 -21.89
C ILE A 482 11.99 -14.92 -21.18
N PRO A 483 12.06 -13.58 -21.33
CA PRO A 483 13.16 -12.80 -20.76
C PRO A 483 13.24 -12.86 -19.23
N LEU A 484 12.10 -13.05 -18.57
CA LEU A 484 12.03 -13.14 -17.11
C LEU A 484 12.14 -14.57 -16.61
N MET A 485 12.17 -15.57 -17.49
CA MET A 485 11.93 -16.95 -17.11
C MET A 485 12.99 -17.51 -16.17
N ASP A 486 14.27 -17.28 -16.46
CA ASP A 486 15.36 -17.76 -15.61
C ASP A 486 15.34 -17.09 -14.24
N ALA A 487 15.11 -15.77 -14.19
CA ALA A 487 14.99 -15.03 -12.95
C ALA A 487 13.73 -15.46 -12.15
N ALA A 488 12.62 -15.67 -12.86
CA ALA A 488 11.38 -16.14 -12.28
C ALA A 488 11.54 -17.55 -11.69
N LEU A 489 12.22 -18.46 -12.41
CA LEU A 489 12.49 -19.80 -11.91
C LEU A 489 13.34 -19.77 -10.64
N HIS A 490 14.44 -19.00 -10.62
CA HIS A 490 15.27 -18.84 -9.42
C HIS A 490 14.44 -18.35 -8.23
N GLN A 491 13.60 -17.33 -8.44
CA GLN A 491 12.75 -16.78 -7.40
C GLN A 491 11.70 -17.81 -6.91
N LEU A 492 11.04 -18.54 -7.82
CA LEU A 492 10.03 -19.53 -7.48
C LEU A 492 10.61 -20.73 -6.72
N VAL A 493 11.80 -21.20 -7.11
CA VAL A 493 12.52 -22.27 -6.40
C VAL A 493 12.92 -21.80 -4.99
N ALA A 494 13.42 -20.57 -4.85
CA ALA A 494 13.73 -19.99 -3.54
C ALA A 494 12.51 -19.84 -2.64
N PHE A 495 11.31 -19.69 -3.22
CA PHE A 495 10.05 -19.53 -2.49
C PHE A 495 9.27 -20.84 -2.27
N ARG A 496 9.78 -21.98 -2.76
CA ARG A 496 9.15 -23.31 -2.73
C ARG A 496 8.56 -23.73 -1.37
N TYR A 497 9.21 -23.35 -0.26
CA TYR A 497 8.79 -23.73 1.09
C TYR A 497 8.01 -22.63 1.83
N LYS A 498 7.71 -21.51 1.16
CA LYS A 498 7.12 -20.30 1.76
C LYS A 498 5.70 -20.00 1.24
N TRP A 499 5.16 -20.82 0.33
CA TRP A 499 3.84 -20.60 -0.29
C TRP A 499 2.68 -20.67 0.69
N ILE A 500 2.71 -21.59 1.65
CA ILE A 500 1.63 -21.79 2.62
C ILE A 500 1.88 -20.92 3.85
N THR A 501 1.02 -19.92 4.06
CA THR A 501 1.02 -19.07 5.25
C THR A 501 -0.39 -18.98 5.83
N THR A 502 -0.57 -19.34 7.10
CA THR A 502 -1.87 -19.31 7.80
C THR A 502 -2.31 -17.89 8.18
N GLU A 503 -1.38 -16.94 8.22
CA GLU A 503 -1.61 -15.56 8.65
C GLU A 503 -2.21 -14.66 7.56
N ASN A 504 -2.10 -15.03 6.28
CA ASN A 504 -2.53 -14.18 5.17
C ASN A 504 -3.70 -14.83 4.38
N PRO A 505 -4.92 -14.27 4.46
CA PRO A 505 -6.08 -14.75 3.71
C PRO A 505 -5.90 -14.78 2.19
N GLU A 506 -5.08 -13.87 1.63
CA GLU A 506 -4.80 -13.80 0.19
C GLU A 506 -4.16 -15.08 -0.35
N THR A 507 -3.43 -15.80 0.49
CA THR A 507 -2.78 -17.09 0.14
C THR A 507 -3.80 -18.15 -0.27
N TRP A 508 -5.02 -18.05 0.23
CA TRP A 508 -6.06 -19.06 0.04
C TRP A 508 -7.09 -18.62 -1.00
N ARG A 509 -6.86 -17.52 -1.73
CA ARG A 509 -7.75 -17.11 -2.82
C ARG A 509 -7.67 -18.09 -3.98
N PHE A 510 -8.81 -18.30 -4.64
CA PHE A 510 -8.92 -19.12 -5.85
C PHE A 510 -7.86 -18.75 -6.89
N GLU A 511 -7.71 -17.44 -7.10
CA GLU A 511 -6.88 -16.82 -8.11
C GLU A 511 -5.40 -17.08 -7.84
N TYR A 512 -4.99 -16.97 -6.57
CA TYR A 512 -3.63 -17.23 -6.13
C TYR A 512 -3.24 -18.70 -6.34
N LEU A 513 -4.07 -19.63 -5.87
CA LEU A 513 -3.81 -21.06 -6.00
C LEU A 513 -3.80 -21.49 -7.48
N SER A 514 -4.73 -20.96 -8.27
CA SER A 514 -4.82 -21.23 -9.71
C SER A 514 -3.58 -20.72 -10.46
N LEU A 515 -3.09 -19.53 -10.13
CA LEU A 515 -1.88 -18.95 -10.73
C LEU A 515 -0.65 -19.83 -10.48
N LEU A 516 -0.47 -20.31 -9.26
CA LEU A 516 0.66 -21.17 -8.90
C LEU A 516 0.59 -22.53 -9.59
N LEU A 517 -0.59 -23.14 -9.64
CA LEU A 517 -0.79 -24.40 -10.37
C LEU A 517 -0.50 -24.23 -11.86
N GLU A 518 -0.88 -23.10 -12.46
CA GLU A 518 -0.61 -22.84 -13.88
C GLU A 518 0.88 -22.62 -14.15
N ALA A 519 1.58 -21.85 -13.31
CA ALA A 519 3.02 -21.67 -13.40
C ALA A 519 3.76 -23.02 -13.26
N ASP A 520 3.33 -23.87 -12.32
CA ASP A 520 3.90 -25.19 -12.07
C ASP A 520 3.71 -26.12 -13.30
N ARG A 521 2.51 -26.12 -13.91
CA ARG A 521 2.24 -26.89 -15.16
C ARG A 521 3.12 -26.45 -16.34
N VAL A 522 3.31 -25.15 -16.53
CA VAL A 522 4.17 -24.62 -17.59
C VAL A 522 5.61 -25.10 -17.42
N LEU A 523 6.12 -25.08 -16.18
CA LEU A 523 7.44 -25.60 -15.88
C LEU A 523 7.52 -27.11 -16.04
N GLU A 524 6.48 -27.88 -15.66
CA GLU A 524 6.45 -29.33 -15.89
C GLU A 524 6.50 -29.71 -17.37
N LYS A 525 5.74 -29.01 -18.23
CA LYS A 525 5.79 -29.22 -19.67
C LYS A 525 7.22 -28.98 -20.19
N ARG A 526 7.95 -27.99 -19.66
CA ARG A 526 9.37 -27.76 -20.00
C ARG A 526 10.32 -28.80 -19.39
N ARG A 527 10.07 -29.29 -18.18
CA ARG A 527 10.85 -30.38 -17.55
C ARG A 527 10.80 -31.68 -18.33
N SER A 528 9.68 -31.97 -19.00
CA SER A 528 9.58 -33.12 -19.90
C SER A 528 10.61 -33.08 -21.05
N LEU A 529 11.16 -31.89 -21.34
CA LEU A 529 12.23 -31.66 -22.32
C LEU A 529 13.62 -31.53 -21.66
N GLN A 530 13.72 -31.21 -20.36
CA GLN A 530 14.96 -31.07 -19.57
C GLN A 530 14.77 -31.57 -18.11
N PRO A 531 15.21 -32.80 -17.76
CA PRO A 531 14.86 -33.46 -16.49
C PRO A 531 15.41 -32.84 -15.20
N ASP A 532 16.41 -31.96 -15.28
CA ASP A 532 17.26 -31.58 -14.14
C ASP A 532 16.69 -30.43 -13.27
N GLN A 533 15.55 -29.84 -13.63
CA GLN A 533 14.96 -28.73 -12.88
C GLN A 533 14.08 -29.19 -11.72
N GLU A 534 14.07 -28.45 -10.60
CA GLU A 534 13.22 -28.73 -9.45
C GLU A 534 11.77 -28.23 -9.64
N SER A 535 10.79 -28.90 -9.02
CA SER A 535 9.38 -28.48 -8.99
C SER A 535 9.19 -27.27 -8.07
N ILE A 536 8.40 -26.27 -8.48
CA ILE A 536 8.14 -25.07 -7.68
C ILE A 536 7.15 -25.33 -6.53
N LEU A 537 6.26 -26.31 -6.70
CA LEU A 537 5.37 -26.83 -5.66
C LEU A 537 5.83 -28.20 -5.19
N ARG A 538 5.66 -28.49 -3.89
CA ARG A 538 5.79 -29.86 -3.38
C ARG A 538 4.63 -30.71 -3.88
N GLY A 539 4.84 -32.01 -4.05
CA GLY A 539 3.77 -32.91 -4.51
C GLY A 539 2.54 -32.89 -3.60
N GLU A 540 2.73 -32.71 -2.29
CA GLU A 540 1.65 -32.55 -1.31
C GLU A 540 0.93 -31.21 -1.47
N ASP A 541 1.67 -30.10 -1.58
CA ASP A 541 1.11 -28.76 -1.77
C ASP A 541 0.32 -28.67 -3.08
N ARG A 542 0.86 -29.25 -4.16
CA ARG A 542 0.18 -29.32 -5.45
C ARG A 542 -1.15 -30.04 -5.32
N LYS A 543 -1.18 -31.21 -4.67
CA LYS A 543 -2.44 -31.96 -4.45
C LYS A 543 -3.42 -31.14 -3.63
N LEU A 544 -2.97 -30.51 -2.54
CA LEU A 544 -3.80 -29.64 -1.72
C LEU A 544 -4.41 -28.48 -2.52
N PHE A 545 -3.57 -27.76 -3.27
CA PHE A 545 -4.00 -26.61 -4.06
C PHE A 545 -4.97 -27.03 -5.16
N GLN A 546 -4.70 -28.16 -5.84
CA GLN A 546 -5.58 -28.72 -6.86
C GLN A 546 -6.94 -29.09 -6.28
N THR A 547 -6.99 -29.82 -5.14
CA THR A 547 -8.25 -30.17 -4.47
C THR A 547 -9.06 -28.93 -4.07
N LEU A 548 -8.42 -27.88 -3.54
CA LEU A 548 -9.10 -26.64 -3.14
C LEU A 548 -9.63 -25.86 -4.35
N VAL A 549 -8.85 -25.77 -5.43
CA VAL A 549 -9.27 -25.13 -6.69
C VAL A 549 -10.45 -25.89 -7.31
N ASP A 550 -10.40 -27.21 -7.35
CA ASP A 550 -11.46 -28.05 -7.89
C ASP A 550 -12.75 -27.95 -7.06
N TYR A 551 -12.63 -27.88 -5.73
CA TYR A 551 -13.77 -27.66 -4.84
C TYR A 551 -14.46 -26.32 -5.16
N GLN A 552 -13.69 -25.26 -5.36
CA GLN A 552 -14.24 -23.95 -5.67
C GLN A 552 -14.81 -23.86 -7.09
N LYS A 553 -14.25 -24.61 -8.05
CA LYS A 553 -14.87 -24.77 -9.39
C LYS A 553 -16.22 -25.47 -9.30
N LEU A 554 -16.34 -26.52 -8.49
CA LEU A 554 -17.63 -27.16 -8.22
C LEU A 554 -18.64 -26.15 -7.67
N GLU A 555 -18.28 -25.34 -6.66
CA GLU A 555 -19.16 -24.31 -6.10
C GLU A 555 -19.58 -23.25 -7.13
N LYS A 556 -18.65 -22.78 -7.98
CA LYS A 556 -18.93 -21.82 -9.06
C LYS A 556 -19.85 -22.44 -10.13
N SER A 557 -19.76 -23.74 -10.37
CA SER A 557 -20.55 -24.44 -11.38
C SER A 557 -22.00 -24.74 -10.98
N LEU A 558 -22.38 -24.54 -9.71
CA LEU A 558 -23.72 -24.92 -9.19
C LEU A 558 -24.89 -24.27 -9.96
N THR A 559 -24.70 -23.10 -10.57
CA THR A 559 -25.75 -22.41 -11.34
C THR A 559 -25.78 -22.79 -12.82
N VAL A 560 -24.83 -23.61 -13.29
CA VAL A 560 -24.75 -24.03 -14.70
C VAL A 560 -25.95 -24.94 -15.00
N LYS A 561 -26.62 -24.64 -16.12
CA LYS A 561 -27.78 -25.38 -16.58
C LYS A 561 -27.36 -26.61 -17.41
N LEU A 562 -28.08 -27.70 -17.22
CA LEU A 562 -27.84 -28.99 -17.86
C LEU A 562 -29.15 -29.58 -18.37
N SER A 563 -29.06 -30.35 -19.46
CA SER A 563 -30.17 -31.14 -19.97
C SER A 563 -30.03 -32.58 -19.50
N VAL A 564 -31.01 -33.04 -18.72
CA VAL A 564 -31.08 -34.42 -18.22
C VAL A 564 -32.28 -35.14 -18.81
N LYS A 565 -32.12 -36.43 -19.08
CA LYS A 565 -33.20 -37.31 -19.52
C LYS A 565 -33.67 -38.14 -18.34
N THR A 566 -34.94 -37.99 -17.98
CA THR A 566 -35.57 -38.72 -16.86
C THR A 566 -36.84 -39.40 -17.32
N GLY A 567 -37.29 -40.40 -16.55
CA GLY A 567 -38.61 -41.00 -16.75
C GLY A 567 -39.71 -39.95 -16.60
N TRP A 568 -40.70 -40.01 -17.48
CA TRP A 568 -41.84 -39.10 -17.48
C TRP A 568 -42.60 -39.17 -16.15
N CYS A 569 -43.22 -38.05 -15.77
CA CYS A 569 -44.19 -38.00 -14.68
C CYS A 569 -45.59 -37.92 -15.29
N PRO A 570 -46.46 -38.91 -15.10
CA PRO A 570 -47.85 -38.82 -15.52
C PRO A 570 -48.57 -37.79 -14.64
N SER A 571 -49.03 -36.69 -15.24
CA SER A 571 -49.84 -35.67 -14.58
C SER A 571 -51.28 -35.85 -15.02
N ASN A 572 -51.99 -36.82 -14.43
CA ASN A 572 -53.34 -37.16 -14.82
C ASN A 572 -53.43 -37.50 -16.32
N ALA A 573 -52.55 -38.41 -16.76
CA ALA A 573 -52.51 -38.87 -18.14
C ALA A 573 -53.36 -40.14 -18.32
N GLU A 574 -54.23 -40.16 -19.32
CA GLU A 574 -54.99 -41.37 -19.66
C GLU A 574 -54.11 -42.37 -20.43
N ALA A 575 -54.04 -43.60 -19.92
CA ALA A 575 -53.41 -44.72 -20.61
C ALA A 575 -54.13 -46.02 -20.25
N ALA A 576 -54.04 -47.04 -21.11
CA ALA A 576 -54.70 -48.32 -20.90
C ALA A 576 -54.21 -49.03 -19.62
N VAL A 577 -54.93 -50.04 -19.15
CA VAL A 577 -54.48 -50.92 -18.06
C VAL A 577 -53.97 -52.22 -18.66
N ILE A 578 -52.65 -52.37 -18.78
CA ILE A 578 -52.06 -53.60 -19.35
C ILE A 578 -51.99 -54.74 -18.32
N HIS A 579 -51.94 -54.42 -17.03
CA HIS A 579 -51.80 -55.39 -15.95
C HIS A 579 -52.92 -55.24 -14.93
N ALA A 580 -53.85 -56.20 -14.91
CA ALA A 580 -55.00 -56.22 -14.01
C ALA A 580 -55.19 -57.59 -13.36
N ASP A 581 -55.69 -57.59 -12.12
CA ASP A 581 -56.07 -58.80 -11.36
C ASP A 581 -57.52 -58.67 -10.85
N ILE A 582 -58.11 -59.79 -10.41
CA ILE A 582 -59.50 -59.84 -9.93
C ILE A 582 -59.53 -59.52 -8.43
N CYS A 583 -60.31 -58.50 -8.04
CA CYS A 583 -60.52 -58.18 -6.63
C CYS A 583 -61.33 -59.25 -5.91
N GLN A 584 -60.80 -59.80 -4.81
CA GLN A 584 -61.47 -60.84 -4.03
C GLN A 584 -62.80 -60.42 -3.39
N ARG A 585 -63.06 -59.11 -3.27
CA ARG A 585 -64.25 -58.57 -2.58
C ARG A 585 -65.38 -58.13 -3.51
N CYS A 586 -65.09 -57.41 -4.59
CA CYS A 586 -66.11 -57.00 -5.57
C CYS A 586 -66.15 -57.88 -6.82
N ASN A 587 -65.22 -58.83 -6.97
CA ASN A 587 -65.08 -59.69 -8.13
C ASN A 587 -64.94 -58.94 -9.48
N ARG A 588 -64.46 -57.70 -9.43
CA ARG A 588 -64.15 -56.86 -10.59
C ARG A 588 -62.65 -56.92 -10.94
N ARG A 589 -62.33 -56.83 -12.23
CA ARG A 589 -60.97 -56.72 -12.76
C ARG A 589 -60.44 -55.29 -12.56
N ARG A 590 -59.29 -55.16 -11.90
CA ARG A 590 -58.70 -53.88 -11.50
C ARG A 590 -57.20 -53.84 -11.80
N SER A 591 -56.68 -52.65 -12.07
CA SER A 591 -55.24 -52.44 -12.21
C SER A 591 -54.49 -52.99 -11.00
N VAL A 592 -53.42 -53.74 -11.24
CA VAL A 592 -52.55 -54.27 -10.16
C VAL A 592 -52.01 -53.15 -9.28
N THR A 593 -51.84 -51.95 -9.82
CA THR A 593 -51.29 -50.78 -9.11
C THR A 593 -52.20 -50.22 -8.00
N VAL A 594 -53.50 -50.57 -8.00
CA VAL A 594 -54.48 -50.16 -6.97
C VAL A 594 -54.89 -51.33 -6.06
N MET A 595 -54.19 -52.45 -6.16
CA MET A 595 -54.43 -53.62 -5.33
C MET A 595 -53.61 -53.56 -4.03
N THR A 596 -54.26 -53.97 -2.95
CA THR A 596 -53.61 -54.20 -1.64
C THR A 596 -52.91 -55.57 -1.62
N SER A 597 -52.08 -55.81 -0.61
CA SER A 597 -51.41 -57.11 -0.40
C SER A 597 -52.38 -58.28 -0.21
N TYR A 598 -53.63 -58.02 0.16
CA TYR A 598 -54.68 -59.04 0.32
C TYR A 598 -55.46 -59.31 -0.97
N ARG A 599 -54.99 -58.83 -2.13
CA ARG A 599 -55.71 -58.90 -3.42
C ARG A 599 -57.12 -58.29 -3.37
N ILE A 600 -57.26 -57.24 -2.57
CA ILE A 600 -58.47 -56.40 -2.50
C ILE A 600 -58.13 -55.05 -3.14
N CYS A 601 -58.98 -54.52 -4.00
CA CYS A 601 -58.76 -53.21 -4.62
C CYS A 601 -58.94 -52.07 -3.59
N ARG A 602 -58.30 -50.93 -3.85
CA ARG A 602 -58.37 -49.73 -3.00
C ARG A 602 -59.82 -49.31 -2.67
N TYR A 603 -60.70 -49.25 -3.67
CA TYR A 603 -62.12 -48.93 -3.48
C TYR A 603 -62.78 -49.79 -2.39
N CYS A 604 -62.59 -51.11 -2.45
CA CYS A 604 -63.15 -52.05 -1.46
C CYS A 604 -62.42 -52.00 -0.11
N SER A 605 -61.12 -51.68 -0.10
CA SER A 605 -60.36 -51.50 1.14
C SER A 605 -60.77 -50.25 1.92
N ALA A 606 -61.24 -49.21 1.22
CA ALA A 606 -61.76 -47.98 1.81
C ALA A 606 -63.15 -48.13 2.45
N GLY A 607 -63.69 -49.36 2.53
CA GLY A 607 -64.99 -49.64 3.14
C GLY A 607 -66.21 -49.29 2.27
N ARG A 608 -65.99 -48.95 0.99
CA ARG A 608 -67.06 -48.66 0.04
C ARG A 608 -67.83 -49.93 -0.37
N ASN A 609 -69.07 -49.77 -0.80
CA ASN A 609 -69.97 -50.86 -1.14
C ASN A 609 -69.49 -51.62 -2.40
N PRO A 610 -69.18 -52.92 -2.34
CA PRO A 610 -68.65 -53.68 -3.48
C PRO A 610 -69.53 -53.70 -4.73
N ILE A 611 -70.84 -53.50 -4.58
CA ILE A 611 -71.81 -53.46 -5.69
C ILE A 611 -71.61 -52.21 -6.55
N ASP A 612 -71.24 -51.10 -5.92
CA ASP A 612 -71.05 -49.78 -6.55
C ASP A 612 -69.62 -49.59 -7.06
N ALA A 613 -68.80 -50.65 -7.04
CA ALA A 613 -67.44 -50.59 -7.53
C ALA A 613 -67.43 -50.32 -9.05
N PRO A 614 -66.48 -49.50 -9.57
CA PRO A 614 -66.37 -49.17 -11.00
C PRO A 614 -66.41 -50.37 -11.96
N GLU A 615 -66.67 -50.14 -13.24
CA GLU A 615 -66.63 -51.21 -14.25
C GLU A 615 -65.23 -51.84 -14.38
N ASP A 616 -65.14 -53.03 -14.99
CA ASP A 616 -63.89 -53.76 -15.13
C ASP A 616 -62.87 -52.98 -15.96
N HIS A 617 -61.61 -52.96 -15.52
CA HIS A 617 -60.51 -52.43 -16.34
C HIS A 617 -60.17 -53.47 -17.41
N ASP A 618 -60.53 -53.21 -18.66
CA ASP A 618 -60.06 -53.98 -19.81
C ASP A 618 -58.69 -53.48 -20.32
N ASP A 619 -58.06 -54.26 -21.20
CA ASP A 619 -56.72 -53.98 -21.73
C ASP A 619 -56.68 -52.72 -22.64
N SER A 620 -57.84 -52.09 -22.88
CA SER A 620 -58.03 -50.89 -23.69
C SER A 620 -58.63 -49.71 -22.90
N THR A 621 -58.98 -49.88 -21.62
CA THR A 621 -59.73 -48.90 -20.85
C THR A 621 -58.80 -47.75 -20.49
N PRO A 622 -59.05 -46.52 -20.97
CA PRO A 622 -58.23 -45.37 -20.62
C PRO A 622 -58.47 -45.02 -19.16
N VAL A 623 -57.45 -45.23 -18.32
CA VAL A 623 -57.49 -44.85 -16.90
C VAL A 623 -56.46 -43.80 -16.60
N LEU A 624 -56.71 -43.03 -15.55
CA LEU A 624 -55.85 -41.94 -15.16
C LEU A 624 -54.62 -42.44 -14.41
N TRP A 625 -53.43 -42.19 -14.93
CA TRP A 625 -52.17 -42.47 -14.26
C TRP A 625 -51.64 -41.22 -13.55
N THR A 626 -51.08 -41.43 -12.37
CA THR A 626 -50.41 -40.41 -11.57
C THR A 626 -49.18 -40.97 -10.87
N GLU A 627 -48.37 -40.11 -10.27
CA GLU A 627 -47.17 -40.46 -9.50
C GLU A 627 -47.36 -40.05 -8.03
N CYS A 628 -47.10 -40.98 -7.11
CA CYS A 628 -47.29 -40.70 -5.68
C CYS A 628 -46.21 -39.73 -5.17
N GLY A 629 -46.61 -38.65 -4.49
CA GLY A 629 -45.66 -37.68 -3.93
C GLY A 629 -44.67 -38.25 -2.92
N SER A 630 -45.06 -39.29 -2.17
CA SER A 630 -44.24 -39.89 -1.11
C SER A 630 -43.28 -40.97 -1.62
N CYS A 631 -43.75 -41.95 -2.41
CA CYS A 631 -42.89 -43.04 -2.90
C CYS A 631 -42.44 -42.88 -4.36
N GLN A 632 -42.97 -41.90 -5.09
CA GLN A 632 -42.69 -41.61 -6.50
C GLN A 632 -42.96 -42.78 -7.45
N ALA A 633 -43.76 -43.74 -7.00
CA ALA A 633 -44.24 -44.83 -7.83
C ALA A 633 -45.52 -44.43 -8.56
N GLN A 634 -45.67 -44.92 -9.78
CA GLN A 634 -46.83 -44.66 -10.61
C GLN A 634 -47.94 -45.67 -10.31
N TYR A 635 -49.18 -45.17 -10.26
CA TYR A 635 -50.38 -45.96 -10.03
C TYR A 635 -51.58 -45.33 -10.74
N VAL A 636 -52.65 -46.09 -10.83
CA VAL A 636 -53.91 -45.66 -11.42
C VAL A 636 -54.78 -44.97 -10.37
N VAL A 637 -55.48 -43.91 -10.75
CA VAL A 637 -56.44 -43.19 -9.92
C VAL A 637 -57.85 -43.61 -10.32
N ASP A 638 -58.70 -43.90 -9.34
CA ASP A 638 -60.11 -44.20 -9.57
C ASP A 638 -60.87 -42.92 -10.01
N ASP A 639 -61.98 -43.09 -10.72
CA ASP A 639 -62.71 -41.95 -11.33
C ASP A 639 -63.20 -40.90 -10.32
N ASP A 640 -63.48 -41.32 -9.09
CA ASP A 640 -63.95 -40.43 -8.01
C ASP A 640 -62.87 -39.46 -7.52
N ASP A 641 -61.59 -39.75 -7.80
CA ASP A 641 -60.43 -39.04 -7.22
C ASP A 641 -59.60 -38.28 -8.27
N LYS A 642 -60.13 -38.07 -9.49
CA LYS A 642 -59.41 -37.44 -10.62
C LYS A 642 -58.96 -36.00 -10.34
N GLU A 643 -59.77 -35.21 -9.63
CA GLU A 643 -59.49 -33.78 -9.39
C GLU A 643 -58.36 -33.55 -8.38
N LYS A 644 -58.21 -34.46 -7.40
CA LYS A 644 -57.16 -34.39 -6.38
C LYS A 644 -56.66 -35.80 -6.04
N PRO A 645 -55.72 -36.34 -6.83
CA PRO A 645 -55.24 -37.70 -6.63
C PRO A 645 -54.65 -37.87 -5.22
N PRO A 646 -55.19 -38.79 -4.39
CA PRO A 646 -54.65 -39.10 -3.07
C PRO A 646 -53.35 -39.90 -3.21
N GLU A 647 -52.51 -39.97 -2.18
CA GLU A 647 -51.31 -40.83 -2.19
C GLU A 647 -51.64 -42.30 -2.56
N CYS A 648 -50.65 -43.11 -2.94
CA CYS A 648 -50.88 -44.53 -3.16
C CYS A 648 -51.34 -45.22 -1.85
N PHE A 649 -52.10 -46.30 -1.97
CA PHE A 649 -52.65 -47.04 -0.82
C PHE A 649 -51.59 -47.36 0.27
N TYR A 650 -50.38 -47.73 -0.15
CA TYR A 650 -49.31 -48.09 0.77
C TYR A 650 -48.79 -46.88 1.56
N CYS A 651 -48.53 -45.76 0.89
CA CYS A 651 -48.13 -44.52 1.57
C CYS A 651 -49.24 -43.99 2.50
N GLU A 652 -50.50 -44.01 2.04
CA GLU A 652 -51.65 -43.59 2.84
C GLU A 652 -51.82 -44.45 4.11
N SER A 653 -51.52 -45.74 4.03
CA SER A 653 -51.54 -46.68 5.17
C SER A 653 -50.27 -46.66 6.03
N GLY A 654 -49.27 -45.84 5.69
CA GLY A 654 -47.97 -45.79 6.37
C GLY A 654 -47.07 -47.01 6.13
N SER A 655 -47.36 -47.81 5.09
CA SER A 655 -46.59 -49.00 4.72
C SER A 655 -45.62 -48.74 3.56
N ALA A 656 -44.54 -49.53 3.49
CA ALA A 656 -43.57 -49.42 2.39
C ALA A 656 -44.19 -49.87 1.07
N ALA A 657 -44.29 -48.96 0.11
CA ALA A 657 -44.88 -49.23 -1.19
C ALA A 657 -44.05 -50.27 -1.97
N PRO A 658 -44.64 -51.42 -2.36
CA PRO A 658 -43.96 -52.41 -3.18
C PRO A 658 -43.91 -51.89 -4.62
N THR A 659 -42.72 -51.90 -5.22
CA THR A 659 -42.50 -51.32 -6.55
C THR A 659 -41.68 -52.26 -7.44
N VAL A 660 -41.97 -52.22 -8.74
CA VAL A 660 -41.15 -52.81 -9.81
C VAL A 660 -40.66 -51.68 -10.72
N GLN A 661 -39.42 -51.78 -11.18
CA GLN A 661 -38.81 -50.76 -12.03
C GLN A 661 -38.95 -51.14 -13.51
N CYS A 662 -39.37 -50.18 -14.34
CA CYS A 662 -39.36 -50.34 -15.79
C CYS A 662 -37.93 -50.41 -16.33
N SER A 663 -37.62 -51.43 -17.12
CA SER A 663 -36.33 -51.61 -17.81
C SER A 663 -36.06 -50.52 -18.85
N GLU A 664 -37.10 -49.94 -19.45
CA GLU A 664 -36.98 -48.96 -20.53
C GLU A 664 -36.95 -47.51 -20.04
N CYS A 665 -37.91 -47.08 -19.21
CA CYS A 665 -37.99 -45.69 -18.75
C CYS A 665 -37.50 -45.45 -17.32
N LEU A 666 -37.13 -46.51 -16.59
CA LEU A 666 -36.68 -46.49 -15.18
C LEU A 666 -37.71 -45.96 -14.17
N SER A 667 -38.97 -45.77 -14.58
CA SER A 667 -40.06 -45.41 -13.66
C SER A 667 -40.38 -46.57 -12.72
N ARG A 668 -40.65 -46.24 -11.45
CA ARG A 668 -41.17 -47.18 -10.45
C ARG A 668 -42.68 -47.30 -10.60
N ILE A 669 -43.20 -48.52 -10.66
CA ILE A 669 -44.63 -48.81 -10.74
C ILE A 669 -45.04 -49.56 -9.47
N ILE A 670 -46.18 -49.20 -8.86
CA ILE A 670 -46.71 -49.94 -7.71
C ILE A 670 -47.04 -51.37 -8.13
N TRP A 671 -46.48 -52.35 -7.42
CA TRP A 671 -46.70 -53.76 -7.72
C TRP A 671 -46.72 -54.60 -6.43
N PRO A 672 -47.90 -55.04 -5.94
CA PRO A 672 -48.01 -55.88 -4.75
C PRO A 672 -47.27 -57.22 -4.92
N LYS A 673 -46.54 -57.66 -3.88
CA LYS A 673 -45.71 -58.87 -3.94
C LYS A 673 -46.54 -60.15 -4.10
N GLU A 674 -47.77 -60.12 -3.63
CA GLU A 674 -48.71 -61.24 -3.61
C GLU A 674 -49.37 -61.47 -4.97
N ILE A 675 -49.16 -60.56 -5.92
CA ILE A 675 -49.60 -60.67 -7.31
C ILE A 675 -48.36 -61.02 -8.14
N ASP A 676 -48.24 -62.31 -8.47
CA ASP A 676 -47.15 -62.82 -9.29
C ASP A 676 -47.08 -62.05 -10.62
N LEU A 677 -45.86 -61.62 -10.97
CA LEU A 677 -45.48 -61.30 -12.34
C LEU A 677 -45.48 -62.61 -13.13
N LYS A 678 -46.67 -63.12 -13.48
CA LYS A 678 -46.77 -64.32 -14.31
C LYS A 678 -46.06 -64.02 -15.63
N ASP A 679 -45.03 -64.82 -15.92
CA ASP A 679 -44.30 -64.85 -17.19
C ASP A 679 -43.43 -63.62 -17.54
N VAL A 680 -43.12 -62.74 -16.57
CA VAL A 680 -42.23 -61.57 -16.80
C VAL A 680 -41.10 -61.53 -15.77
N ASP A 681 -39.85 -61.61 -16.25
CA ASP A 681 -38.66 -61.35 -15.42
C ASP A 681 -38.73 -59.89 -14.92
N PRO A 682 -38.70 -59.65 -13.58
CA PRO A 682 -38.69 -58.30 -13.02
C PRO A 682 -37.62 -57.38 -13.61
N SER A 683 -36.50 -57.94 -14.10
CA SER A 683 -35.41 -57.20 -14.72
C SER A 683 -35.75 -56.68 -16.13
N ASN A 684 -36.71 -57.32 -16.81
CA ASN A 684 -37.17 -56.99 -18.16
C ASN A 684 -38.58 -56.38 -18.17
N PHE A 685 -39.12 -56.04 -17.01
CA PHE A 685 -40.45 -55.44 -16.90
C PHE A 685 -40.54 -54.13 -17.70
N GLN A 686 -41.59 -53.97 -18.52
CA GLN A 686 -41.90 -52.73 -19.20
C GLN A 686 -43.20 -52.14 -18.63
N CYS A 687 -43.18 -50.87 -18.27
CA CYS A 687 -44.39 -50.20 -17.79
C CYS A 687 -45.40 -50.00 -18.92
N CYS A 688 -46.66 -49.81 -18.54
CA CYS A 688 -47.76 -49.64 -19.48
C CYS A 688 -47.49 -48.58 -20.56
N ALA A 689 -46.95 -47.43 -20.17
CA ALA A 689 -46.69 -46.34 -21.11
C ALA A 689 -45.58 -46.69 -22.13
N CYS A 690 -44.58 -47.49 -21.76
CA CYS A 690 -43.55 -47.94 -22.70
C CYS A 690 -44.12 -48.96 -23.69
N VAL A 691 -44.93 -49.92 -23.22
CA VAL A 691 -45.59 -50.91 -24.07
C VAL A 691 -46.53 -50.25 -25.08
N LEU A 692 -47.22 -49.17 -24.70
CA LEU A 692 -48.10 -48.39 -25.58
C LEU A 692 -47.37 -47.41 -26.51
N GLY A 693 -46.03 -47.36 -26.47
CA GLY A 693 -45.24 -46.46 -27.31
C GLY A 693 -45.36 -44.97 -26.95
N VAL A 694 -45.78 -44.65 -25.72
CA VAL A 694 -45.81 -43.27 -25.23
C VAL A 694 -44.37 -42.77 -25.03
N SER A 695 -44.11 -41.50 -25.30
CA SER A 695 -42.81 -40.88 -25.01
C SER A 695 -42.58 -40.78 -23.49
N THR A 696 -41.93 -41.81 -22.93
CA THR A 696 -41.70 -41.97 -21.49
C THR A 696 -40.35 -41.45 -21.00
N ILE A 697 -39.43 -41.10 -21.90
CA ILE A 697 -38.16 -40.46 -21.56
C ILE A 697 -38.23 -39.00 -21.99
N LYS A 698 -38.25 -38.09 -21.01
CA LYS A 698 -38.38 -36.65 -21.26
C LYS A 698 -37.09 -35.91 -20.92
N SER A 699 -36.73 -34.96 -21.78
CA SER A 699 -35.65 -34.01 -21.51
C SER A 699 -36.14 -32.92 -20.58
N ARG A 700 -35.37 -32.64 -19.52
CA ARG A 700 -35.65 -31.59 -18.55
C ARG A 700 -34.39 -30.76 -18.34
N GLU A 701 -34.56 -29.45 -18.24
CA GLU A 701 -33.49 -28.54 -17.84
C GLU A 701 -33.37 -28.56 -16.30
N THR A 702 -32.16 -28.70 -15.80
CA THR A 702 -31.83 -28.65 -14.36
C THR A 702 -30.53 -27.89 -14.14
N THR A 703 -30.15 -27.64 -12.89
CA THR A 703 -28.87 -27.03 -12.55
C THR A 703 -27.92 -28.06 -11.94
N VAL A 704 -26.60 -27.82 -12.01
CA VAL A 704 -25.61 -28.63 -11.27
C VAL A 704 -25.97 -28.66 -9.79
N GLY A 705 -26.37 -27.52 -9.21
CA GLY A 705 -26.74 -27.42 -7.81
C GLY A 705 -27.93 -28.29 -7.42
N ASP A 706 -28.98 -28.34 -8.24
CA ASP A 706 -30.11 -29.24 -7.99
C ASP A 706 -29.72 -30.71 -8.09
N LEU A 707 -28.85 -31.05 -9.05
CA LEU A 707 -28.33 -32.41 -9.19
C LEU A 707 -27.45 -32.81 -7.99
N VAL A 708 -26.62 -31.90 -7.47
CA VAL A 708 -25.76 -32.14 -6.31
C VAL A 708 -26.57 -32.40 -5.03
N LYS A 709 -27.71 -31.72 -4.83
CA LYS A 709 -28.58 -31.95 -3.65
C LYS A 709 -28.99 -33.41 -3.49
N HIS A 710 -29.24 -34.10 -4.60
CA HIS A 710 -29.66 -35.51 -4.59
C HIS A 710 -28.49 -36.50 -4.68
N ASN A 711 -27.29 -36.05 -5.07
CA ASN A 711 -26.18 -36.94 -5.44
C ASN A 711 -24.84 -36.52 -4.85
N ILE A 712 -24.81 -35.86 -3.69
CA ILE A 712 -23.60 -35.20 -3.15
C ILE A 712 -22.35 -36.10 -3.17
N SER A 713 -22.50 -37.40 -2.88
CA SER A 713 -21.40 -38.38 -2.89
C SER A 713 -20.77 -38.63 -4.27
N ASN A 714 -21.48 -38.35 -5.36
CA ASN A 714 -20.96 -38.43 -6.72
C ASN A 714 -20.12 -37.19 -7.10
N PHE A 715 -20.26 -36.09 -6.37
CA PHE A 715 -19.61 -34.80 -6.66
C PHE A 715 -18.50 -34.47 -5.66
N LEU A 716 -18.62 -34.92 -4.42
CA LEU A 716 -17.66 -34.62 -3.36
C LEU A 716 -17.56 -35.80 -2.40
N ARG A 717 -16.38 -36.43 -2.33
CA ARG A 717 -15.97 -37.22 -1.16
C ARG A 717 -15.54 -36.23 -0.07
N ASN A 718 -16.11 -36.36 1.13
CA ASN A 718 -15.84 -35.49 2.28
C ASN A 718 -15.75 -36.35 3.54
N ASP A 719 -14.68 -37.13 3.64
CA ASP A 719 -14.47 -38.05 4.75
C ASP A 719 -14.25 -37.27 6.06
N ASP A 720 -14.73 -37.82 7.18
CA ASP A 720 -14.71 -37.21 8.51
C ASP A 720 -15.34 -35.80 8.62
N ASN A 721 -16.12 -35.39 7.62
CA ASN A 721 -16.62 -34.01 7.49
C ASN A 721 -15.50 -32.96 7.53
N VAL A 722 -14.40 -33.24 6.82
CA VAL A 722 -13.23 -32.34 6.74
C VAL A 722 -13.62 -30.94 6.27
N VAL A 723 -14.63 -30.83 5.39
CA VAL A 723 -15.38 -29.60 5.11
C VAL A 723 -16.66 -29.60 5.93
N LYS A 724 -16.75 -28.74 6.96
CA LYS A 724 -17.88 -28.69 7.91
C LYS A 724 -19.22 -28.30 7.26
N SER A 725 -19.17 -27.37 6.30
CA SER A 725 -20.34 -26.79 5.61
C SER A 725 -20.12 -26.87 4.08
N PRO A 726 -20.18 -28.07 3.47
CA PRO A 726 -19.87 -28.21 2.05
C PRO A 726 -20.87 -27.43 1.19
N LEU A 727 -20.34 -26.78 0.15
CA LEU A 727 -21.09 -26.09 -0.91
C LEU A 727 -21.95 -24.90 -0.46
N LYS A 728 -21.59 -24.27 0.67
CA LYS A 728 -22.23 -23.04 1.17
C LYS A 728 -21.58 -21.74 0.68
N ARG A 729 -20.63 -21.81 -0.28
CA ARG A 729 -19.87 -20.65 -0.79
C ARG A 729 -19.04 -19.95 0.29
N GLU A 730 -18.49 -20.73 1.22
CA GLU A 730 -17.54 -20.21 2.20
C GLU A 730 -16.19 -19.93 1.52
N SER A 731 -15.48 -18.88 1.96
CA SER A 731 -14.13 -18.62 1.43
C SER A 731 -13.19 -19.78 1.78
N LEU A 732 -12.29 -20.15 0.87
CA LEU A 732 -11.26 -21.17 1.13
C LEU A 732 -10.42 -20.86 2.39
N PHE A 733 -10.21 -19.59 2.74
CA PHE A 733 -9.53 -19.22 3.99
C PHE A 733 -10.25 -19.74 5.25
N HIS A 734 -11.58 -19.67 5.28
CA HIS A 734 -12.37 -20.21 6.38
C HIS A 734 -12.28 -21.74 6.44
N ILE A 735 -12.34 -22.41 5.29
CA ILE A 735 -12.22 -23.87 5.18
C ILE A 735 -10.83 -24.33 5.66
N THR A 736 -9.77 -23.64 5.24
CA THR A 736 -8.38 -23.98 5.57
C THR A 736 -7.96 -23.63 6.98
N ARG A 737 -8.55 -22.60 7.60
CA ARG A 737 -8.32 -22.26 9.02
C ARG A 737 -8.92 -23.30 9.97
N ASP A 738 -10.06 -23.86 9.60
CA ASP A 738 -10.85 -24.74 10.45
C ASP A 738 -10.49 -26.23 10.30
N CYS A 739 -9.46 -26.55 9.49
CA CYS A 739 -9.09 -27.89 9.09
C CYS A 739 -7.57 -28.15 9.20
N GLU A 740 -7.19 -29.40 9.52
CA GLU A 740 -5.81 -29.87 9.38
C GLU A 740 -5.45 -30.13 7.92
N LEU A 741 -4.72 -29.19 7.32
CA LEU A 741 -4.35 -29.20 5.89
C LEU A 741 -3.59 -30.45 5.43
N VAL A 742 -2.84 -31.09 6.33
CA VAL A 742 -1.98 -32.25 6.03
C VAL A 742 -2.79 -33.44 5.49
N HIS A 743 -4.05 -33.57 5.89
CA HIS A 743 -4.92 -34.68 5.48
C HIS A 743 -6.07 -34.25 4.56
N PHE A 744 -6.16 -32.97 4.21
CA PHE A 744 -7.27 -32.43 3.42
C PHE A 744 -7.40 -33.13 2.06
N SER A 745 -6.30 -33.23 1.30
CA SER A 745 -6.30 -33.85 -0.04
C SER A 745 -6.51 -35.37 -0.03
N SER A 746 -6.35 -36.03 1.12
CA SER A 746 -6.70 -37.45 1.28
C SER A 746 -8.19 -37.67 1.62
N LYS A 747 -8.82 -36.71 2.29
CA LYS A 747 -10.19 -36.81 2.81
C LYS A 747 -11.23 -36.11 1.93
N ALA A 748 -10.80 -35.18 1.08
CA ALA A 748 -11.64 -34.46 0.15
C ALA A 748 -11.25 -34.77 -1.31
N GLU A 749 -12.23 -35.17 -2.12
CA GLU A 749 -12.04 -35.39 -3.56
C GLU A 749 -13.28 -34.92 -4.33
N VAL A 750 -13.05 -34.12 -5.38
CA VAL A 750 -14.12 -33.61 -6.25
C VAL A 750 -14.30 -34.55 -7.43
N MET A 751 -15.55 -34.89 -7.73
CA MET A 751 -15.93 -35.85 -8.78
C MET A 751 -15.24 -37.23 -8.63
N PRO A 752 -15.34 -37.89 -7.46
CA PRO A 752 -14.74 -39.20 -7.25
C PRO A 752 -15.30 -40.24 -8.23
N ASP A 753 -14.54 -41.29 -8.50
CA ASP A 753 -14.98 -42.42 -9.32
C ASP A 753 -16.11 -43.20 -8.60
N SER A 754 -17.34 -42.71 -8.76
CA SER A 754 -18.56 -43.30 -8.19
C SER A 754 -19.35 -44.04 -9.26
N ASN A 755 -19.61 -45.33 -8.99
CA ASN A 755 -20.51 -46.17 -9.78
C ASN A 755 -22.00 -45.97 -9.40
N SER A 756 -22.30 -45.12 -8.42
CA SER A 756 -23.68 -44.84 -8.03
C SER A 756 -24.43 -44.18 -9.18
N PRO A 757 -25.69 -44.59 -9.43
CA PRO A 757 -26.53 -43.96 -10.44
C PRO A 757 -26.89 -42.54 -10.02
N LEU A 758 -27.05 -41.65 -11.00
CA LEU A 758 -27.49 -40.27 -10.75
C LEU A 758 -29.02 -40.19 -10.71
N GLU A 759 -29.53 -39.47 -9.72
CA GLU A 759 -30.97 -39.25 -9.53
C GLU A 759 -31.35 -37.77 -9.56
N LEU A 760 -32.55 -37.45 -10.05
CA LEU A 760 -33.13 -36.10 -9.93
C LEU A 760 -34.59 -36.25 -9.52
N ASP A 761 -34.99 -35.57 -8.43
CA ASP A 761 -36.33 -35.71 -7.84
C ASP A 761 -36.71 -37.20 -7.63
N GLY A 762 -35.74 -38.04 -7.27
CA GLY A 762 -35.85 -39.49 -7.04
C GLY A 762 -36.19 -40.34 -8.28
N LYS A 763 -35.89 -39.80 -9.48
CA LYS A 763 -35.86 -40.54 -10.75
C LYS A 763 -34.43 -40.74 -11.23
N PHE A 764 -34.13 -41.94 -11.70
CA PHE A 764 -32.85 -42.22 -12.34
C PHE A 764 -32.71 -41.47 -13.67
N ILE A 765 -31.52 -40.93 -13.89
CA ILE A 765 -31.14 -40.26 -15.12
C ILE A 765 -30.75 -41.32 -16.16
N HIS A 766 -31.16 -41.12 -17.41
CA HIS A 766 -30.86 -42.03 -18.53
C HIS A 766 -29.50 -41.74 -19.18
N ASN A 767 -29.21 -40.46 -19.43
CA ASN A 767 -27.99 -40.03 -20.11
C ASN A 767 -26.79 -39.88 -19.15
N GLN A 768 -26.62 -40.80 -18.20
CA GLN A 768 -25.66 -40.65 -17.11
C GLN A 768 -24.21 -40.54 -17.59
N THR A 769 -23.79 -41.38 -18.53
CA THR A 769 -22.40 -41.37 -19.05
C THR A 769 -22.08 -40.05 -19.74
N GLU A 770 -22.97 -39.59 -20.62
CA GLU A 770 -22.82 -38.30 -21.31
C GLU A 770 -22.82 -37.14 -20.30
N LEU A 771 -23.69 -37.20 -19.29
CA LEU A 771 -23.79 -36.18 -18.26
C LEU A 771 -22.55 -36.14 -17.36
N LYS A 772 -22.04 -37.29 -16.90
CA LYS A 772 -20.80 -37.38 -16.10
C LYS A 772 -19.60 -36.85 -16.87
N MET A 773 -19.50 -37.11 -18.19
CA MET A 773 -18.46 -36.51 -19.04
C MET A 773 -18.60 -34.98 -19.12
N LYS A 774 -19.80 -34.46 -19.45
CA LYS A 774 -20.04 -33.01 -19.48
C LYS A 774 -19.77 -32.33 -18.15
N LEU A 775 -20.16 -32.96 -17.04
CA LEU A 775 -19.90 -32.46 -15.68
C LEU A 775 -18.39 -32.42 -15.38
N ARG A 776 -17.63 -33.45 -15.77
CA ARG A 776 -16.18 -33.44 -15.65
C ARG A 776 -15.56 -32.32 -16.47
N ASP A 777 -16.02 -32.09 -17.69
CA ASP A 777 -15.48 -30.99 -18.52
C ASP A 777 -15.81 -29.60 -17.95
N ILE A 778 -16.99 -29.44 -17.31
CA ILE A 778 -17.41 -28.17 -16.69
C ILE A 778 -16.65 -27.92 -15.38
N ILE A 779 -16.50 -28.94 -14.53
CA ILE A 779 -15.96 -28.80 -13.16
C ILE A 779 -14.43 -28.92 -13.16
N LEU A 780 -13.89 -29.86 -13.95
CA LEU A 780 -12.48 -30.21 -14.04
C LEU A 780 -11.97 -30.09 -15.49
N PRO A 781 -12.05 -28.91 -16.13
CA PRO A 781 -11.58 -28.74 -17.50
C PRO A 781 -10.09 -29.13 -17.60
N GLN A 782 -9.76 -29.98 -18.58
CA GLN A 782 -8.40 -30.51 -18.76
C GLN A 782 -7.38 -29.43 -19.14
N GLU A 783 -7.80 -28.37 -19.84
CA GLU A 783 -6.97 -27.19 -20.13
C GLU A 783 -7.84 -25.92 -20.09
N ILE A 784 -7.67 -25.07 -19.08
CA ILE A 784 -8.18 -23.70 -19.14
C ILE A 784 -7.14 -22.89 -19.90
N LYS A 785 -7.36 -22.69 -21.20
CA LYS A 785 -6.55 -21.76 -21.96
C LYS A 785 -7.14 -20.38 -21.73
N ASN A 786 -6.49 -19.59 -20.89
CA ASN A 786 -6.77 -18.17 -20.74
C ASN A 786 -5.95 -17.39 -21.77
N CYS A 787 -6.53 -16.36 -22.36
CA CYS A 787 -5.76 -15.43 -23.19
C CYS A 787 -4.63 -14.81 -22.36
N ALA A 788 -3.40 -14.84 -22.86
CA ALA A 788 -2.25 -14.23 -22.19
C ALA A 788 -2.38 -12.71 -22.01
N HIS A 789 -3.24 -12.05 -22.80
CA HIS A 789 -3.47 -10.61 -22.74
C HIS A 789 -4.68 -10.22 -21.86
N CYS A 790 -5.89 -10.66 -22.19
CA CYS A 790 -7.10 -10.24 -21.47
C CYS A 790 -7.44 -11.10 -20.24
N LEU A 791 -6.72 -12.21 -20.03
CA LEU A 791 -6.93 -13.17 -18.94
C LEU A 791 -8.30 -13.88 -18.93
N GLU A 792 -9.14 -13.61 -19.93
CA GLU A 792 -10.42 -14.27 -20.12
C GLU A 792 -10.26 -15.65 -20.76
N GLU A 793 -11.16 -16.56 -20.38
CA GLU A 793 -11.33 -17.85 -21.04
C GLU A 793 -11.78 -17.63 -22.48
N ASN A 794 -11.06 -18.22 -23.44
CA ASN A 794 -11.42 -18.09 -24.85
C ASN A 794 -11.21 -19.41 -25.59
N SER A 795 -12.23 -19.83 -26.34
CA SER A 795 -12.18 -21.04 -27.16
C SER A 795 -11.32 -20.88 -28.43
N SER A 796 -11.02 -19.65 -28.83
CA SER A 796 -10.27 -19.29 -30.04
C SER A 796 -8.93 -18.64 -29.67
N LEU A 797 -7.99 -19.47 -29.19
CA LEU A 797 -6.66 -19.03 -28.81
C LEU A 797 -5.61 -19.53 -29.80
N GLN A 798 -4.72 -18.64 -30.23
CA GLN A 798 -3.61 -18.92 -31.13
C GLN A 798 -2.28 -18.87 -30.37
N SER A 799 -1.36 -19.77 -30.70
CA SER A 799 0.01 -19.72 -30.18
C SER A 799 0.70 -18.44 -30.65
N VAL A 800 1.32 -17.71 -29.72
CA VAL A 800 2.04 -16.47 -30.01
C VAL A 800 3.31 -16.73 -30.82
N CYS A 801 3.93 -17.89 -30.63
CA CYS A 801 5.12 -18.27 -31.36
C CYS A 801 5.00 -19.63 -32.06
N THR A 802 5.87 -19.83 -33.05
CA THR A 802 5.91 -21.02 -33.90
C THR A 802 6.78 -22.13 -33.31
N ASP A 803 7.49 -21.84 -32.22
CA ASP A 803 8.27 -22.81 -31.47
C ASP A 803 7.34 -23.77 -30.70
N THR A 804 7.63 -25.06 -30.78
CA THR A 804 6.97 -26.12 -30.01
C THR A 804 7.08 -25.94 -28.48
N THR A 805 8.02 -25.12 -28.00
CA THR A 805 8.18 -24.79 -26.58
C THR A 805 7.33 -23.60 -26.11
N CYS A 806 6.61 -22.94 -27.03
CA CYS A 806 5.70 -21.83 -26.75
C CYS A 806 4.45 -22.32 -26.04
N VAL A 807 4.26 -21.89 -24.79
CA VAL A 807 3.04 -22.21 -24.04
C VAL A 807 2.06 -21.01 -24.02
N THR A 808 2.49 -19.86 -24.56
CA THR A 808 1.71 -18.62 -24.57
C THR A 808 0.71 -18.61 -25.71
N VAL A 809 -0.57 -18.41 -25.35
CA VAL A 809 -1.70 -18.39 -26.28
C VAL A 809 -2.52 -17.12 -26.11
N MET A 810 -2.99 -16.52 -27.21
CA MET A 810 -3.72 -15.25 -27.23
C MET A 810 -5.00 -15.34 -28.04
N CYS A 811 -6.02 -14.57 -27.64
CA CYS A 811 -7.26 -14.48 -28.41
C CYS A 811 -7.03 -13.68 -29.69
N THR A 812 -7.83 -13.98 -30.72
CA THR A 812 -7.66 -13.38 -32.05
C THR A 812 -7.70 -11.85 -32.01
N SER A 813 -8.50 -11.25 -31.14
CA SER A 813 -8.55 -9.79 -30.95
C SER A 813 -7.24 -9.21 -30.40
N ALA A 814 -6.58 -9.91 -29.46
CA ALA A 814 -5.27 -9.52 -28.93
C ALA A 814 -4.13 -9.78 -29.92
N PHE A 815 -4.23 -10.84 -30.71
CA PHE A 815 -3.18 -11.28 -31.64
C PHE A 815 -2.88 -10.24 -32.73
N PHE A 816 -3.90 -9.52 -33.22
CA PHE A 816 -3.74 -8.49 -34.26
C PHE A 816 -3.16 -7.17 -33.75
N VAL A 817 -3.17 -6.91 -32.44
CA VAL A 817 -2.67 -5.67 -31.83
C VAL A 817 -1.18 -5.78 -31.47
N GLU A 818 -0.69 -6.97 -31.10
CA GLU A 818 0.64 -7.14 -30.46
C GLU A 818 1.67 -7.98 -31.24
N ALA A 819 1.30 -8.53 -32.41
CA ALA A 819 2.17 -9.37 -33.23
C ALA A 819 3.58 -8.81 -33.54
N PRO A 820 3.82 -7.49 -33.67
CA PRO A 820 5.17 -6.98 -33.98
C PRO A 820 6.16 -7.06 -32.80
N CYS A 821 5.73 -6.76 -31.57
CA CYS A 821 6.61 -6.66 -30.41
C CYS A 821 6.98 -8.04 -29.84
N LEU A 822 6.02 -8.97 -29.77
CA LEU A 822 6.28 -10.33 -29.32
C LEU A 822 7.16 -11.10 -30.33
N ARG A 823 6.92 -10.96 -31.64
CA ARG A 823 7.77 -11.63 -32.66
C ARG A 823 9.25 -11.23 -32.60
N TYR A 824 9.58 -10.06 -32.07
CA TYR A 824 10.97 -9.61 -31.88
C TYR A 824 11.63 -10.20 -30.63
N ALA A 825 10.85 -10.56 -29.59
CA ALA A 825 11.36 -11.20 -28.37
C ALA A 825 11.49 -12.73 -28.50
N TYR A 826 10.75 -13.34 -29.45
CA TYR A 826 10.74 -14.79 -29.72
C TYR A 826 11.66 -15.20 -30.90
N ARG A 827 12.37 -14.26 -31.53
CA ARG A 827 13.48 -14.52 -32.48
C ARG A 827 14.79 -14.27 -31.78
#